data_AF-A0A7X7AWF9-F1
#
_entry.id   AF-A0A7X7AWF9-F1
#
_cell.length_a   1.000
_cell.length_b   1.000
_cell.length_c   1.000
_cell.angle_alpha   90.00
_cell.angle_beta   90.00
_cell.angle_gamma   90.00
#
_symmetry.space_group_name_H-M   'P 1'
#
loop_
_entity.id
_entity.type
_entity.pdbx_description
1 polymer ?
#
loop_
_entity_poly.entity_id
_entity_poly.type
_entity_poly.pdbx_seq_one_letter_code
_entity_poly.pdbx_strand_id
1 'polypeptide(L)'
;MAKARGMGCCARLARLHASQWFLVHSPGRHRVHEPRDVSAQATLLKEFVVTEQVTPTSSNGVLAQKIREVLAEVVIDKCRLPASKLRERGIPGYVAEWVLDYVVPGEGPLTPEEARTVQEWAVRYIPKADEQNLVRDRLLRGEMVKLLTPLQVDVIVSRRSQGRVGKLTFLDINDAIVSEDLTEHYPELLKGGMWGRVDLLRTGNGVLIADFQPMQAQVDLELWKEARREFTLDEWRSLLLLSMGYAPEAYSAEAQTWLICRLLPLVQKNLCLMELAPKGTGKSYVYQNISPKVRVVSGGNISPAVLFVNNANNVPGILARFSLVVLDEVQKLKFEHPEEIVGTLKGYLANGVIGRGGKNEMASDCSLVLLANILLDEELRPIPNPLVSELPHFLQETAFLDRIGGIIPGWEIPKLTSTSLTQSVGLKTDFFGNILLALRDDLMADHLCDQRIRSAGPDDLERNNKPVRALASGLMKLLFPHGECSDEELYRYCVLPAVRMRQLVWHQLYTLDGEFRQYSPELRYQVVYCADRVPDSVADSRLASDPSPSAAVENGLPSLPLDAEPPTPDVDPFAQRLEVVAAHYPDFAESIAQARGLAATNPESALVHLRKAIEEVIRELYRKRLGKDAWGVSLFDMTRELEDNRDLSDVVIPHVHTVRSLGNVGAHPGDAKVTAHDVEIALQACIRVGEWLSDLPGGVA
;
A
#
# COMPACT_ATOMS: atom_id res chain seq x y z
N MET A 1 38.26 -30.93 28.38
CA MET A 1 39.35 -30.89 27.38
C MET A 1 38.92 -31.75 26.20
N ALA A 2 38.86 -31.35 24.94
CA ALA A 2 39.06 -30.07 24.25
C ALA A 2 38.38 -30.19 22.86
N LYS A 3 37.85 -29.05 22.38
CA LYS A 3 37.61 -28.59 21.00
C LYS A 3 37.34 -29.62 19.89
N ALA A 4 36.16 -29.52 19.26
CA ALA A 4 36.01 -28.96 17.90
C ALA A 4 34.55 -29.15 17.41
N ARG A 5 33.76 -28.08 17.46
CA ARG A 5 32.50 -27.94 16.70
C ARG A 5 32.72 -26.77 15.74
N GLY A 6 32.56 -27.02 14.45
CA GLY A 6 32.63 -26.01 13.41
C GLY A 6 32.18 -26.59 12.09
N MET A 7 31.09 -26.03 11.56
CA MET A 7 30.59 -26.12 10.19
C MET A 7 30.01 -27.47 9.74
N GLY A 8 28.69 -27.49 9.58
CA GLY A 8 27.97 -28.60 8.98
C GLY A 8 26.50 -28.29 8.79
N CYS A 9 26.16 -27.39 7.86
CA CYS A 9 24.82 -27.33 7.28
C CYS A 9 24.83 -26.58 5.94
N CYS A 10 25.35 -27.20 4.88
CA CYS A 10 25.14 -26.78 3.49
C CYS A 10 25.63 -27.87 2.53
N ALA A 11 24.98 -29.05 2.54
CA ALA A 11 25.21 -30.10 1.53
C ALA A 11 24.16 -31.22 1.61
N ARG A 12 22.87 -30.91 1.44
CA ARG A 12 21.86 -31.90 1.06
C ARG A 12 20.77 -31.23 0.24
N LEU A 13 21.04 -30.99 -1.04
CA LEU A 13 20.06 -30.82 -2.12
C LEU A 13 20.83 -30.61 -3.44
N ALA A 14 21.51 -31.65 -3.91
CA ALA A 14 22.02 -31.73 -5.28
C ALA A 14 22.47 -33.17 -5.56
N ARG A 15 21.58 -34.01 -6.10
CA ARG A 15 21.91 -35.21 -6.87
C ARG A 15 20.65 -35.66 -7.63
N LEU A 16 20.88 -36.11 -8.88
CA LEU A 16 19.94 -36.52 -9.94
C LEU A 16 19.63 -35.34 -10.88
N HIS A 17 20.07 -35.26 -12.14
CA HIS A 17 20.46 -36.27 -13.13
C HIS A 17 21.49 -35.67 -14.12
N ALA A 18 22.50 -36.45 -14.52
CA ALA A 18 23.36 -36.18 -15.67
C ALA A 18 23.30 -37.38 -16.62
N SER A 19 22.98 -37.12 -17.90
CA SER A 19 23.28 -38.03 -19.02
C SER A 19 23.05 -37.28 -20.34
N GLN A 20 24.16 -36.86 -20.95
CA GLN A 20 24.71 -37.37 -22.23
C GLN A 20 24.03 -36.80 -23.48
N TRP A 21 24.68 -35.89 -24.21
CA TRP A 21 24.66 -35.89 -25.69
C TRP A 21 26.02 -35.43 -26.24
N PHE A 22 26.46 -36.15 -27.27
CA PHE A 22 27.80 -36.22 -27.87
C PHE A 22 28.15 -35.05 -28.81
N LEU A 23 29.46 -34.80 -28.95
CA LEU A 23 30.14 -34.00 -29.98
C LEU A 23 30.01 -34.59 -31.40
N VAL A 24 29.80 -33.74 -32.41
CA VAL A 24 30.34 -33.88 -33.78
C VAL A 24 30.67 -32.50 -34.38
N HIS A 25 31.82 -32.41 -35.06
CA HIS A 25 32.46 -31.23 -35.66
C HIS A 25 31.96 -30.85 -37.08
N SER A 26 31.85 -29.53 -37.35
CA SER A 26 32.32 -28.70 -38.52
C SER A 26 32.00 -29.07 -40.00
N PRO A 27 32.31 -28.20 -41.00
CA PRO A 27 31.94 -26.79 -41.22
C PRO A 27 31.53 -26.48 -42.70
N GLY A 28 31.08 -25.25 -43.03
CA GLY A 28 30.89 -24.85 -44.44
C GLY A 28 30.66 -23.36 -44.67
N ARG A 29 31.67 -22.68 -45.24
CA ARG A 29 31.69 -21.27 -45.69
C ARG A 29 30.76 -21.04 -46.87
N HIS A 30 30.22 -19.82 -47.00
CA HIS A 30 30.27 -19.05 -48.27
C HIS A 30 30.15 -17.53 -48.01
N ARG A 31 31.19 -16.78 -48.39
CA ARG A 31 31.12 -15.36 -48.74
C ARG A 31 30.48 -15.25 -50.13
N VAL A 32 29.80 -14.13 -50.44
CA VAL A 32 30.03 -13.33 -51.67
C VAL A 32 29.09 -12.10 -51.75
N HIS A 33 29.74 -10.96 -52.03
CA HIS A 33 29.34 -9.70 -52.72
C HIS A 33 28.20 -8.79 -52.21
N GLU A 34 28.63 -7.62 -51.70
CA GLU A 34 27.95 -6.32 -51.86
C GLU A 34 27.94 -5.84 -53.32
N PRO A 35 26.96 -5.00 -53.67
CA PRO A 35 27.31 -3.73 -54.32
C PRO A 35 26.57 -2.50 -53.77
N ARG A 36 27.36 -1.47 -53.46
CA ARG A 36 27.22 -0.04 -53.77
C ARG A 36 25.81 0.57 -53.86
N ASP A 37 25.45 1.23 -52.76
CA ASP A 37 25.24 2.68 -52.64
C ASP A 37 24.45 3.41 -53.77
N VAL A 38 23.21 3.75 -53.45
CA VAL A 38 22.48 4.89 -54.04
C VAL A 38 22.01 5.77 -52.88
N SER A 39 22.80 6.81 -52.62
CA SER A 39 22.41 8.01 -51.88
C SER A 39 21.27 8.72 -52.64
N ALA A 40 20.38 9.52 -52.07
CA ALA A 40 20.35 10.27 -50.83
C ALA A 40 18.89 10.64 -50.52
N GLN A 41 18.43 10.46 -49.28
CA GLN A 41 17.36 11.23 -48.61
C GLN A 41 17.03 10.58 -47.25
N ALA A 42 17.94 10.68 -46.28
CA ALA A 42 17.65 10.41 -44.86
C ALA A 42 18.82 10.85 -43.97
N THR A 43 19.11 12.15 -43.95
CA THR A 43 20.00 12.74 -42.94
C THR A 43 19.17 13.76 -42.18
N LEU A 44 18.72 13.38 -40.99
CA LEU A 44 18.48 14.17 -39.78
C LEU A 44 17.59 13.33 -38.85
N LEU A 45 18.02 13.15 -37.59
CA LEU A 45 17.49 12.26 -36.53
C LEU A 45 18.17 10.88 -36.43
N LYS A 46 19.50 10.87 -36.34
CA LYS A 46 20.25 9.85 -35.59
C LYS A 46 21.28 10.56 -34.72
N GLU A 47 20.88 10.91 -33.50
CA GLU A 47 21.83 11.16 -32.42
C GLU A 47 21.09 11.00 -31.07
N PHE A 48 21.72 10.26 -30.16
CA PHE A 48 21.33 9.97 -28.77
C PHE A 48 20.22 8.94 -28.50
N VAL A 49 20.58 7.66 -28.63
CA VAL A 49 20.35 6.69 -27.53
C VAL A 49 21.62 5.82 -27.45
N VAL A 50 22.65 6.34 -26.79
CA VAL A 50 23.64 5.49 -26.13
C VAL A 50 23.00 5.17 -24.79
N THR A 51 22.44 3.97 -24.66
CA THR A 51 22.16 3.41 -23.35
C THR A 51 23.50 3.22 -22.66
N GLU A 52 23.86 4.17 -21.79
CA GLU A 52 24.90 3.93 -20.79
C GLU A 52 24.52 2.64 -20.06
N GLN A 53 25.41 1.65 -20.13
CA GLN A 53 25.37 0.52 -19.22
C GLN A 53 25.57 1.10 -17.83
N VAL A 54 24.47 1.24 -17.09
CA VAL A 54 24.51 1.50 -15.65
C VAL A 54 25.14 0.27 -15.03
N THR A 55 26.44 0.32 -14.77
CA THR A 55 27.07 -0.56 -13.80
C THR A 55 26.37 -0.32 -12.45
N PRO A 56 25.79 -1.34 -11.80
CA PRO A 56 24.99 -1.13 -10.61
C PRO A 56 25.88 -0.65 -9.47
N THR A 57 25.67 0.58 -9.02
CA THR A 57 26.35 1.15 -7.87
C THR A 57 25.81 0.54 -6.57
N SER A 58 26.59 -0.40 -6.04
CA SER A 58 26.94 -0.65 -4.62
C SER A 58 25.93 -0.97 -3.49
N SER A 59 24.59 -0.90 -3.63
CA SER A 59 23.67 -1.41 -2.58
C SER A 59 22.62 -2.40 -3.08
N ASN A 60 21.94 -2.08 -4.20
CA ASN A 60 20.90 -2.94 -4.78
C ASN A 60 21.47 -4.27 -5.33
N GLY A 61 22.70 -4.27 -5.83
CA GLY A 61 23.37 -5.50 -6.29
C GLY A 61 23.67 -6.46 -5.13
N VAL A 62 24.03 -5.94 -3.95
CA VAL A 62 24.34 -6.73 -2.76
C VAL A 62 23.07 -7.38 -2.22
N LEU A 63 21.99 -6.60 -2.08
CA LEU A 63 20.70 -7.13 -1.64
C LEU A 63 20.14 -8.15 -2.64
N ALA A 64 20.21 -7.88 -3.94
CA ALA A 64 19.75 -8.82 -4.97
C ALA A 64 20.52 -10.15 -4.94
N GLN A 65 21.83 -10.11 -4.68
CA GLN A 65 22.64 -11.32 -4.51
C GLN A 65 22.22 -12.11 -3.27
N LYS A 66 22.07 -11.43 -2.12
CA LYS A 66 21.60 -12.04 -0.88
C LYS A 66 20.22 -12.68 -1.01
N ILE A 67 19.29 -12.00 -1.69
CA ILE A 67 17.94 -12.52 -1.99
C ILE A 67 18.04 -13.84 -2.76
N ARG A 68 18.90 -13.92 -3.78
CA ARG A 68 19.09 -15.17 -4.54
C ARG A 68 19.69 -16.29 -3.67
N GLU A 69 20.66 -15.96 -2.83
CA GLU A 69 21.33 -16.95 -1.97
C GLU A 69 20.38 -17.57 -0.94
N VAL A 70 19.50 -16.76 -0.35
CA VAL A 70 18.57 -17.20 0.70
C VAL A 70 17.28 -17.80 0.13
N LEU A 71 16.76 -17.26 -0.98
CA LEU A 71 15.40 -17.54 -1.49
C LEU A 71 15.38 -18.14 -2.91
N ALA A 72 16.51 -18.62 -3.42
CA ALA A 72 16.79 -19.07 -4.80
C ALA A 72 15.59 -19.49 -5.68
N GLU A 73 14.82 -20.51 -5.27
CA GLU A 73 13.78 -21.10 -6.13
C GLU A 73 12.50 -20.26 -6.24
N VAL A 74 12.31 -19.29 -5.35
CA VAL A 74 11.07 -18.50 -5.23
C VAL A 74 11.22 -17.05 -5.66
N VAL A 75 12.35 -16.71 -6.30
CA VAL A 75 12.65 -15.35 -6.76
C VAL A 75 12.67 -15.27 -8.28
N ILE A 76 12.44 -14.06 -8.79
CA ILE A 76 12.47 -13.73 -10.21
C ILE A 76 13.02 -12.32 -10.40
N ASP A 77 13.72 -12.09 -11.50
CA ASP A 77 14.08 -10.75 -11.93
C ASP A 77 12.84 -10.03 -12.47
N LYS A 78 12.38 -9.00 -11.76
CA LYS A 78 11.13 -8.30 -12.06
C LYS A 78 11.18 -7.53 -13.38
N CYS A 79 12.37 -7.26 -13.93
CA CYS A 79 12.51 -6.61 -15.24
C CYS A 79 12.09 -7.53 -16.42
N ARG A 80 12.05 -8.85 -16.22
CA ARG A 80 11.71 -9.83 -17.28
C ARG A 80 10.26 -9.73 -17.71
N LEU A 81 9.34 -9.44 -16.79
CA LEU A 81 7.92 -9.45 -17.08
C LEU A 81 7.48 -8.35 -18.08
N PRO A 82 7.82 -7.06 -17.89
CA PRO A 82 7.50 -6.02 -18.87
C PRO A 82 8.05 -6.31 -20.27
N ALA A 83 9.27 -6.86 -20.37
CA ALA A 83 9.91 -7.18 -21.65
C ALA A 83 9.21 -8.33 -22.40
N SER A 84 8.50 -9.21 -21.69
CA SER A 84 7.87 -10.40 -22.27
C SER A 84 6.62 -10.11 -23.12
N LYS A 85 5.94 -8.98 -22.91
CA LYS A 85 4.62 -8.65 -23.46
C LYS A 85 3.51 -9.70 -23.18
N LEU A 86 3.71 -10.61 -22.22
CA LEU A 86 2.73 -11.64 -21.90
C LEU A 86 1.40 -11.07 -21.36
N ARG A 87 1.47 -9.95 -20.63
CA ARG A 87 0.28 -9.24 -20.13
C ARG A 87 -0.66 -8.76 -21.23
N GLU A 88 -0.15 -8.48 -22.42
CA GLU A 88 -0.96 -8.07 -23.58
C GLU A 88 -1.90 -9.19 -24.06
N ARG A 89 -1.69 -10.44 -23.61
CA ARG A 89 -2.56 -11.59 -23.90
C ARG A 89 -3.67 -11.82 -22.88
N GLY A 90 -3.87 -10.88 -21.95
CA GLY A 90 -4.97 -10.94 -20.99
C GLY A 90 -4.79 -11.95 -19.86
N ILE A 91 -3.57 -12.47 -19.65
CA ILE A 91 -3.27 -13.29 -18.47
C ILE A 91 -2.81 -12.42 -17.28
N PRO A 92 -3.16 -12.80 -16.03
CA PRO A 92 -2.71 -12.10 -14.84
C PRO A 92 -1.18 -12.03 -14.69
N GLY A 93 -0.67 -11.03 -13.96
CA GLY A 93 0.77 -10.85 -13.74
C GLY A 93 1.48 -12.07 -13.14
N TYR A 94 0.89 -12.70 -12.11
CA TYR A 94 1.45 -13.91 -11.50
C TYR A 94 1.52 -15.10 -12.47
N VAL A 95 0.53 -15.24 -13.35
CA VAL A 95 0.51 -16.27 -14.41
C VAL A 95 1.65 -16.00 -15.39
N ALA A 96 1.85 -14.74 -15.77
CA ALA A 96 2.90 -14.35 -16.70
C ALA A 96 4.31 -14.55 -16.13
N GLU A 97 4.54 -14.27 -14.84
CA GLU A 97 5.83 -14.55 -14.19
C GLU A 97 6.13 -16.06 -14.16
N TRP A 98 5.13 -16.88 -13.83
CA TRP A 98 5.29 -18.34 -13.88
C TRP A 98 5.62 -18.83 -15.29
N VAL A 99 4.98 -18.27 -16.33
CA VAL A 99 5.29 -18.65 -17.73
C VAL A 99 6.74 -18.32 -18.07
N LEU A 100 7.27 -17.19 -17.60
CA LEU A 100 8.66 -16.83 -17.83
C LEU A 100 9.62 -17.81 -17.17
N ASP A 101 9.38 -18.12 -15.90
CA ASP A 101 10.18 -19.08 -15.14
C ASP A 101 10.12 -20.50 -15.73
N TYR A 102 8.95 -20.90 -16.23
CA TYR A 102 8.76 -22.23 -16.83
C TYR A 102 9.37 -22.37 -18.23
N VAL A 103 9.28 -21.33 -19.07
CA VAL A 103 9.68 -21.42 -20.49
C VAL A 103 11.11 -20.95 -20.71
N VAL A 104 11.53 -19.89 -20.03
CA VAL A 104 12.86 -19.27 -20.16
C VAL A 104 13.41 -18.89 -18.77
N PRO A 105 13.66 -19.89 -17.90
CA PRO A 105 14.29 -19.61 -16.61
C PRO A 105 15.64 -18.94 -16.83
N GLY A 106 15.91 -17.87 -16.07
CA GLY A 106 17.13 -17.09 -16.23
C GLY A 106 17.11 -15.79 -15.45
N GLU A 107 18.22 -15.06 -15.53
CA GLU A 107 18.43 -13.81 -14.82
C GLU A 107 18.62 -12.64 -15.78
N GLY A 108 18.39 -11.42 -15.30
CA GLY A 108 18.54 -10.22 -16.10
C GLY A 108 17.43 -10.05 -17.13
N PRO A 109 17.54 -9.03 -18.00
CA PRO A 109 16.54 -8.75 -19.03
C PRO A 109 16.43 -9.89 -20.03
N LEU A 110 15.22 -10.08 -20.58
CA LEU A 110 14.99 -11.07 -21.65
C LEU A 110 15.83 -10.75 -22.88
N THR A 111 16.57 -11.74 -23.35
CA THR A 111 17.21 -11.72 -24.67
C THR A 111 16.15 -11.79 -25.79
N PRO A 112 16.47 -11.32 -27.01
CA PRO A 112 15.56 -11.44 -28.15
C PRO A 112 15.11 -12.88 -28.44
N GLU A 113 16.01 -13.85 -28.26
CA GLU A 113 15.74 -15.28 -28.44
C GLU A 113 14.79 -15.84 -27.38
N GLU A 114 15.01 -15.49 -26.11
CA GLU A 114 14.10 -15.87 -25.02
C GLU A 114 12.72 -15.25 -25.21
N ALA A 115 12.65 -13.96 -25.55
CA ALA A 115 11.40 -13.26 -25.82
C ALA A 115 10.61 -13.92 -26.96
N ARG A 116 11.30 -14.32 -28.03
CA ARG A 116 10.70 -15.08 -29.14
C ARG A 116 10.18 -16.44 -28.68
N THR A 117 10.95 -17.18 -27.90
CA THR A 117 10.57 -18.50 -27.37
C THR A 117 9.30 -18.40 -26.51
N VAL A 118 9.23 -17.40 -25.63
CA VAL A 118 8.05 -17.12 -24.78
C VAL A 118 6.84 -16.76 -25.64
N GLN A 119 7.02 -15.93 -26.67
CA GLN A 119 5.93 -15.54 -27.56
C GLN A 119 5.40 -16.72 -28.38
N GLU A 120 6.28 -17.57 -28.92
CA GLU A 120 5.90 -18.79 -29.64
C GLU A 120 5.16 -19.77 -28.72
N TRP A 121 5.64 -19.95 -27.48
CA TRP A 121 4.94 -20.72 -26.46
C TRP A 121 3.56 -20.14 -26.16
N ALA A 122 3.47 -18.82 -25.97
CA ALA A 122 2.21 -18.14 -25.69
C ALA A 122 1.20 -18.27 -26.84
N VAL A 123 1.61 -18.21 -28.11
CA VAL A 123 0.72 -18.45 -29.27
C VAL A 123 0.14 -19.85 -29.22
N ARG A 124 0.91 -20.82 -28.76
CA ARG A 124 0.50 -22.21 -28.77
C ARG A 124 -0.47 -22.56 -27.64
N TYR A 125 -0.30 -21.98 -26.46
CA TYR A 125 -0.99 -22.41 -25.24
C TYR A 125 -1.94 -21.36 -24.63
N ILE A 126 -1.80 -20.08 -24.97
CA ILE A 126 -2.66 -19.01 -24.46
C ILE A 126 -3.58 -18.54 -25.59
N PRO A 127 -4.83 -19.06 -25.65
CA PRO A 127 -5.77 -18.65 -26.68
C PRO A 127 -6.22 -17.21 -26.47
N LYS A 128 -6.42 -16.48 -27.57
CA LYS A 128 -7.02 -15.14 -27.55
C LYS A 128 -8.53 -15.22 -27.35
N ALA A 129 -9.13 -14.09 -26.96
CA ALA A 129 -10.57 -13.98 -26.69
C ALA A 129 -11.46 -14.43 -27.87
N ASP A 130 -11.00 -14.26 -29.11
CA ASP A 130 -11.70 -14.63 -30.35
C ASP A 130 -11.41 -16.07 -30.83
N GLU A 131 -10.48 -16.79 -30.21
CA GLU A 131 -10.02 -18.12 -30.63
C GLU A 131 -10.80 -19.27 -29.96
N GLN A 132 -11.82 -18.96 -29.15
CA GLN A 132 -12.61 -19.95 -28.41
C GLN A 132 -13.18 -21.05 -29.33
N ASN A 133 -13.75 -20.68 -30.47
CA ASN A 133 -14.34 -21.63 -31.42
C ASN A 133 -13.29 -22.47 -32.15
N LEU A 134 -12.08 -21.94 -32.39
CA LEU A 134 -10.98 -22.70 -32.98
C LEU A 134 -10.55 -23.83 -32.05
N VAL A 135 -10.46 -23.54 -30.75
CA VAL A 135 -10.14 -24.55 -29.74
C VAL A 135 -11.21 -25.63 -29.66
N ARG A 136 -12.49 -25.23 -29.66
CA ARG A 136 -13.62 -26.17 -29.67
C ARG A 136 -13.63 -27.07 -30.89
N ASP A 137 -13.37 -26.51 -32.07
CA ASP A 137 -13.33 -27.27 -33.32
C ASP A 137 -12.19 -28.31 -33.34
N ARG A 138 -11.01 -27.96 -32.78
CA ARG A 138 -9.92 -28.93 -32.60
C ARG A 138 -10.29 -30.07 -31.67
N LEU A 139 -10.97 -29.78 -30.55
CA LEU A 139 -11.52 -30.81 -29.67
C LEU A 139 -12.56 -31.69 -30.39
N LEU A 140 -13.43 -31.11 -31.21
CA LEU A 140 -14.41 -31.88 -32.01
C LEU A 140 -13.75 -32.82 -33.01
N ARG A 141 -12.59 -32.42 -33.57
CA ARG A 141 -11.76 -33.26 -34.45
C ARG A 141 -11.00 -34.36 -33.70
N GLY A 142 -11.15 -34.46 -32.38
CA GLY A 142 -10.48 -35.47 -31.55
C GLY A 142 -9.02 -35.15 -31.26
N GLU A 143 -8.58 -33.92 -31.51
CA GLU A 143 -7.22 -33.49 -31.15
C GLU A 143 -7.09 -33.37 -29.63
N MET A 144 -5.92 -33.75 -29.10
CA MET A 144 -5.52 -33.36 -27.76
C MET A 144 -5.11 -31.89 -27.77
N VAL A 145 -5.82 -31.06 -27.01
CA VAL A 145 -5.59 -29.63 -26.91
C VAL A 145 -4.97 -29.30 -25.56
N LYS A 146 -3.88 -28.54 -25.55
CA LYS A 146 -3.23 -28.07 -24.33
C LYS A 146 -3.43 -26.57 -24.20
N LEU A 147 -3.90 -26.10 -23.05
CA LEU A 147 -4.21 -24.69 -22.81
C LEU A 147 -3.72 -24.22 -21.45
N LEU A 148 -3.29 -22.97 -21.36
CA LEU A 148 -3.13 -22.27 -20.10
C LEU A 148 -4.45 -21.57 -19.76
N THR A 149 -5.18 -22.06 -18.77
CA THR A 149 -6.54 -21.58 -18.48
C THR A 149 -6.93 -21.88 -17.03
N PRO A 150 -7.82 -21.08 -16.40
CA PRO A 150 -8.35 -21.42 -15.10
C PRO A 150 -9.23 -22.67 -15.18
N LEU A 151 -9.02 -23.59 -14.24
CA LEU A 151 -9.85 -24.77 -14.01
C LEU A 151 -10.50 -24.67 -12.64
N GLN A 152 -11.82 -24.80 -12.58
CA GLN A 152 -12.58 -24.98 -11.34
C GLN A 152 -13.25 -26.35 -11.37
N VAL A 153 -13.43 -26.99 -10.22
CA VAL A 153 -14.21 -28.22 -10.11
C VAL A 153 -15.39 -27.99 -9.18
N ASP A 154 -16.58 -28.32 -9.66
CA ASP A 154 -17.81 -28.30 -8.87
C ASP A 154 -18.24 -29.72 -8.51
N VAL A 155 -18.84 -29.86 -7.33
CA VAL A 155 -19.39 -31.13 -6.85
C VAL A 155 -20.90 -31.11 -7.01
N ILE A 156 -21.42 -32.04 -7.80
CA ILE A 156 -22.85 -32.25 -7.95
C ILE A 156 -23.26 -33.38 -7.02
N VAL A 157 -24.04 -33.05 -5.99
CA VAL A 157 -24.66 -34.03 -5.10
C VAL A 157 -26.18 -33.88 -5.21
N SER A 158 -26.79 -34.69 -6.05
CA SER A 158 -28.25 -34.72 -6.22
C SER A 158 -28.77 -36.16 -6.24
N ARG A 159 -30.08 -36.33 -6.07
CA ARG A 159 -30.71 -37.66 -6.17
C ARG A 159 -30.61 -38.27 -7.58
N ARG A 160 -30.34 -37.47 -8.61
CA ARG A 160 -30.35 -37.88 -10.03
C ARG A 160 -28.95 -37.95 -10.65
N SER A 161 -27.98 -37.27 -10.05
CA SER A 161 -26.61 -37.17 -10.56
C SER A 161 -25.67 -36.91 -9.39
N GLN A 162 -24.58 -37.67 -9.36
CA GLN A 162 -23.49 -37.55 -8.40
C GLN A 162 -22.18 -37.53 -9.17
N GLY A 163 -21.32 -36.58 -8.87
CA GLY A 163 -20.00 -36.52 -9.50
C GLY A 163 -19.32 -35.17 -9.38
N ARG A 164 -18.08 -35.13 -9.85
CA ARG A 164 -17.26 -33.92 -9.95
C ARG A 164 -17.22 -33.49 -11.41
N VAL A 165 -17.46 -32.21 -11.68
CA VAL A 165 -17.43 -31.65 -13.03
C VAL A 165 -16.46 -30.49 -13.10
N GLY A 166 -15.62 -30.48 -14.13
CA GLY A 166 -14.69 -29.42 -14.42
C GLY A 166 -15.38 -28.28 -15.17
N LYS A 167 -15.06 -27.05 -14.76
CA LYS A 167 -15.49 -25.80 -15.37
C LYS A 167 -14.29 -25.07 -15.97
N LEU A 168 -14.37 -24.84 -17.27
CA LEU A 168 -13.39 -24.10 -18.06
C LEU A 168 -14.09 -22.87 -18.63
N THR A 169 -14.05 -21.77 -17.89
CA THR A 169 -14.82 -20.55 -18.21
C THR A 169 -14.50 -20.01 -19.60
N PHE A 170 -13.21 -20.01 -19.99
CA PHE A 170 -12.80 -19.54 -21.32
C PHE A 170 -13.47 -20.36 -22.43
N LEU A 171 -13.59 -21.67 -22.25
CA LEU A 171 -14.21 -22.56 -23.23
C LEU A 171 -15.71 -22.71 -23.03
N ASP A 172 -16.36 -22.03 -22.08
CA ASP A 172 -17.76 -22.28 -21.72
C ASP A 172 -18.12 -23.78 -21.65
N ILE A 173 -17.22 -24.56 -21.04
CA ILE A 173 -17.44 -25.98 -20.74
C ILE A 173 -17.70 -26.04 -19.24
N ASN A 174 -18.86 -26.55 -18.85
CA ASN A 174 -19.31 -26.56 -17.46
C ASN A 174 -19.45 -27.98 -16.89
N ASP A 175 -19.17 -28.99 -17.70
CA ASP A 175 -19.41 -30.42 -17.49
C ASP A 175 -18.21 -31.28 -17.90
N ALA A 176 -16.99 -30.73 -17.85
CA ALA A 176 -15.79 -31.51 -18.19
C ALA A 176 -15.62 -32.68 -17.22
N ILE A 177 -15.20 -33.83 -17.74
CA ILE A 177 -14.93 -35.03 -16.94
C ILE A 177 -13.61 -34.82 -16.21
N VAL A 178 -13.63 -35.05 -14.89
CA VAL A 178 -12.48 -34.88 -13.98
C VAL A 178 -12.21 -36.22 -13.30
N SER A 179 -10.94 -36.63 -13.19
CA SER A 179 -10.56 -37.82 -12.42
C SER A 179 -10.68 -37.56 -10.91
N GLU A 180 -10.96 -38.60 -10.13
CA GLU A 180 -11.08 -38.46 -8.67
C GLU A 180 -9.77 -37.99 -8.04
N ASP A 181 -8.65 -38.56 -8.49
CA ASP A 181 -7.30 -38.23 -8.04
C ASP A 181 -6.97 -36.74 -8.16
N LEU A 182 -7.48 -36.07 -9.20
CA LEU A 182 -7.12 -34.67 -9.47
C LEU A 182 -7.54 -33.75 -8.33
N THR A 183 -8.75 -33.94 -7.81
CA THR A 183 -9.28 -33.12 -6.70
C THR A 183 -8.68 -33.47 -5.35
N GLU A 184 -8.13 -34.68 -5.19
CA GLU A 184 -7.42 -35.09 -3.97
C GLU A 184 -6.02 -34.50 -3.92
N HIS A 185 -5.30 -34.53 -5.04
CA HIS A 185 -3.99 -33.89 -5.17
C HIS A 185 -4.09 -32.37 -5.13
N TYR A 186 -5.18 -31.81 -5.66
CA TYR A 186 -5.38 -30.37 -5.76
C TYR A 186 -6.73 -29.89 -5.21
N PRO A 187 -6.90 -29.86 -3.87
CA PRO A 187 -8.16 -29.47 -3.23
C PRO A 187 -8.62 -28.04 -3.56
N GLU A 188 -7.69 -27.13 -3.91
CA GLU A 188 -8.03 -25.75 -4.29
C GLU A 188 -8.87 -25.64 -5.57
N LEU A 189 -8.87 -26.66 -6.43
CA LEU A 189 -9.81 -26.75 -7.56
C LEU A 189 -11.28 -26.66 -7.09
N LEU A 190 -11.58 -27.14 -5.89
CA LEU A 190 -12.92 -27.16 -5.28
C LEU A 190 -13.29 -25.84 -4.57
N LYS A 191 -12.30 -24.99 -4.26
CA LYS A 191 -12.48 -23.77 -3.44
C LYS A 191 -12.44 -22.47 -4.24
N GLY A 192 -12.55 -22.53 -5.56
CA GLY A 192 -12.49 -21.36 -6.44
C GLY A 192 -11.67 -21.55 -7.72
N GLY A 193 -11.03 -22.71 -7.87
CA GLY A 193 -10.27 -23.05 -9.06
C GLY A 193 -8.82 -22.56 -9.02
N MET A 194 -8.05 -22.99 -10.01
CA MET A 194 -6.64 -22.66 -10.15
C MET A 194 -6.28 -22.40 -11.62
N TRP A 195 -5.30 -21.55 -11.84
CA TRP A 195 -4.64 -21.47 -13.12
C TRP A 195 -3.67 -22.63 -13.28
N GLY A 196 -3.68 -23.22 -14.47
CA GLY A 196 -2.82 -24.34 -14.80
C GLY A 196 -2.78 -24.59 -16.30
N ARG A 197 -1.81 -25.40 -16.69
CA ARG A 197 -1.81 -26.02 -18.01
C ARG A 197 -2.77 -27.21 -17.95
N VAL A 198 -3.83 -27.15 -18.73
CA VAL A 198 -4.86 -28.17 -18.84
C VAL A 198 -4.70 -28.88 -20.17
N ASP A 199 -4.61 -30.21 -20.13
CA ASP A 199 -4.67 -31.06 -21.32
C ASP A 199 -6.10 -31.58 -21.47
N LEU A 200 -6.74 -31.24 -22.59
CA LEU A 200 -8.12 -31.54 -22.90
C LEU A 200 -8.21 -32.52 -24.05
N LEU A 201 -9.11 -33.49 -23.91
CA LEU A 201 -9.41 -34.47 -24.95
C LEU A 201 -10.92 -34.68 -25.06
N ARG A 202 -11.48 -34.63 -26.26
CA ARG A 202 -12.87 -35.05 -26.47
C ARG A 202 -12.94 -36.57 -26.52
N THR A 203 -13.77 -37.14 -25.66
CA THR A 203 -14.15 -38.55 -25.65
C THR A 203 -15.60 -38.70 -26.13
N GLY A 204 -16.06 -39.93 -26.32
CA GLY A 204 -17.47 -40.20 -26.62
C GLY A 204 -18.43 -39.66 -25.55
N ASN A 205 -17.96 -39.56 -24.30
CA ASN A 205 -18.79 -39.20 -23.15
C ASN A 205 -18.73 -37.71 -22.78
N GLY A 206 -17.82 -36.93 -23.36
CA GLY A 206 -17.55 -35.58 -22.85
C GLY A 206 -16.17 -35.06 -23.20
N VAL A 207 -15.90 -33.81 -22.83
CA VAL A 207 -14.52 -33.30 -22.79
C VAL A 207 -13.89 -33.80 -21.48
N LEU A 208 -12.79 -34.52 -21.59
CA LEU A 208 -12.00 -35.05 -20.47
C LEU A 208 -10.83 -34.11 -20.19
N ILE A 209 -10.60 -33.82 -18.91
CA ILE A 209 -9.34 -33.25 -18.42
C ILE A 209 -8.37 -34.42 -18.27
N ALA A 210 -7.48 -34.57 -19.24
CA ALA A 210 -6.53 -35.67 -19.30
C ALA A 210 -5.33 -35.47 -18.37
N ASP A 211 -4.89 -34.22 -18.21
CA ASP A 211 -3.84 -33.83 -17.28
C ASP A 211 -4.04 -32.37 -16.83
N PHE A 212 -3.54 -32.04 -15.64
CA PHE A 212 -3.57 -30.69 -15.11
C PHE A 212 -2.34 -30.41 -14.26
N GLN A 213 -1.59 -29.39 -14.67
CA GLN A 213 -0.43 -28.89 -13.97
C GLN A 213 -0.71 -27.48 -13.42
N PRO A 214 -0.94 -27.32 -12.10
CA PRO A 214 -1.20 -26.02 -11.51
C PRO A 214 0.05 -25.14 -11.56
N MET A 215 -0.18 -23.83 -11.59
CA MET A 215 0.88 -22.81 -11.57
C MET A 215 1.26 -22.35 -10.17
N GLN A 216 0.66 -22.92 -9.12
CA GLN A 216 0.82 -22.42 -7.75
C GLN A 216 2.08 -22.96 -7.09
N ALA A 217 2.95 -22.07 -6.62
CA ALA A 217 4.02 -22.42 -5.71
C ALA A 217 3.47 -22.94 -4.36
N GLN A 218 4.06 -24.03 -3.86
CA GLN A 218 3.88 -24.47 -2.48
C GLN A 218 4.62 -23.51 -1.54
N VAL A 219 4.04 -23.25 -0.37
CA VAL A 219 4.60 -22.36 0.64
C VAL A 219 4.87 -23.13 1.93
N ASP A 220 6.04 -22.89 2.51
CA ASP A 220 6.42 -23.36 3.85
C ASP A 220 6.62 -22.12 4.73
N LEU A 221 5.74 -21.94 5.71
CA LEU A 221 5.74 -20.78 6.57
C LEU A 221 6.93 -20.76 7.53
N GLU A 222 7.44 -21.92 7.93
CA GLU A 222 8.59 -22.00 8.84
C GLU A 222 9.89 -21.67 8.12
N LEU A 223 10.07 -22.14 6.88
CA LEU A 223 11.19 -21.72 6.04
C LEU A 223 11.15 -20.21 5.74
N TRP A 224 9.95 -19.65 5.56
CA TRP A 224 9.79 -18.20 5.39
C TRP A 224 10.20 -17.40 6.63
N LYS A 225 9.82 -17.86 7.82
CA LYS A 225 10.23 -17.27 9.10
C LYS A 225 11.73 -17.39 9.32
N GLU A 226 12.35 -18.50 8.94
CA GLU A 226 13.79 -18.66 9.03
C GLU A 226 14.51 -17.73 8.05
N ALA A 227 14.06 -17.67 6.79
CA ALA A 227 14.62 -16.76 5.80
C ALA A 227 14.58 -15.30 6.27
N ARG A 228 13.52 -14.88 6.97
CA ARG A 228 13.43 -13.53 7.56
C ARG A 228 14.60 -13.22 8.49
N ARG A 229 15.13 -14.17 9.24
CA ARG A 229 16.24 -13.96 10.20
C ARG A 229 17.56 -13.60 9.50
N GLU A 230 17.71 -13.99 8.25
CA GLU A 230 18.91 -13.68 7.46
C GLU A 230 18.96 -12.20 7.02
N PHE A 231 17.84 -11.47 7.08
CA PHE A 231 17.75 -10.07 6.62
C PHE A 231 17.68 -9.07 7.77
N THR A 232 18.26 -7.89 7.57
CA THR A 232 17.94 -6.73 8.42
C THR A 232 16.50 -6.27 8.13
N LEU A 233 15.92 -5.47 9.01
CA LEU A 233 14.56 -4.96 8.81
C LEU A 233 14.44 -4.13 7.52
N ASP A 234 15.43 -3.29 7.20
CA ASP A 234 15.41 -2.46 5.99
C ASP A 234 15.58 -3.29 4.70
N GLU A 235 16.44 -4.30 4.72
CA GLU A 235 16.57 -5.26 3.63
C GLU A 235 15.26 -6.03 3.40
N TRP A 236 14.61 -6.46 4.49
CA TRP A 236 13.34 -7.19 4.42
C TRP A 236 12.21 -6.31 3.88
N ARG A 237 12.08 -5.07 4.37
CA ARG A 237 11.13 -4.08 3.83
C ARG A 237 11.37 -3.85 2.34
N SER A 238 12.63 -3.73 1.94
CA SER A 238 13.03 -3.60 0.54
C SER A 238 12.59 -4.82 -0.27
N LEU A 239 12.82 -6.05 0.22
CA LEU A 239 12.35 -7.29 -0.43
C LEU A 239 10.82 -7.31 -0.62
N LEU A 240 10.04 -6.88 0.38
CA LEU A 240 8.58 -6.80 0.25
C LEU A 240 8.17 -5.84 -0.88
N LEU A 241 8.77 -4.65 -0.93
CA LEU A 241 8.50 -3.65 -1.98
C LEU A 241 8.93 -4.14 -3.36
N LEU A 242 10.12 -4.74 -3.48
CA LEU A 242 10.61 -5.36 -4.71
C LEU A 242 9.65 -6.44 -5.21
N SER A 243 9.12 -7.26 -4.29
CA SER A 243 8.15 -8.32 -4.59
C SER A 243 6.81 -7.77 -5.06
N MET A 244 6.39 -6.61 -4.52
CA MET A 244 5.23 -5.84 -5.00
C MET A 244 5.46 -5.15 -6.35
N GLY A 245 6.72 -5.03 -6.80
CA GLY A 245 7.11 -4.38 -8.05
C GLY A 245 7.55 -2.91 -7.90
N TYR A 246 7.77 -2.43 -6.67
CA TYR A 246 8.22 -1.07 -6.37
C TYR A 246 9.73 -1.02 -6.14
N ALA A 247 10.38 0.05 -6.61
CA ALA A 247 11.80 0.32 -6.32
C ALA A 247 11.93 1.02 -4.96
N PRO A 248 12.48 0.39 -3.90
CA PRO A 248 12.52 0.96 -2.54
C PRO A 248 13.14 2.37 -2.48
N GLU A 249 14.20 2.60 -3.26
CA GLU A 249 14.93 3.86 -3.34
C GLU A 249 14.12 5.03 -3.90
N ALA A 250 13.01 4.77 -4.59
CA ALA A 250 12.13 5.80 -5.12
C ALA A 250 11.14 6.37 -4.09
N TYR A 251 11.13 5.82 -2.87
CA TYR A 251 10.15 6.14 -1.84
C TYR A 251 10.81 6.49 -0.50
N SER A 252 10.27 7.50 0.18
CA SER A 252 10.63 7.79 1.58
C SER A 252 10.23 6.62 2.49
N ALA A 253 10.84 6.53 3.68
CA ALA A 253 10.51 5.48 4.66
C ALA A 253 9.01 5.44 5.03
N GLU A 254 8.37 6.61 5.03
CA GLU A 254 6.93 6.76 5.25
C GLU A 254 6.11 6.24 4.07
N ALA A 255 6.42 6.66 2.84
CA ALA A 255 5.75 6.15 1.64
C ALA A 255 5.92 4.63 1.48
N GLN A 256 7.11 4.10 1.80
CA GLN A 256 7.35 2.65 1.85
C GLN A 256 6.42 1.94 2.85
N THR A 257 6.16 2.56 3.99
CA THR A 257 5.24 2.01 5.00
C THR A 257 3.81 1.94 4.45
N TRP A 258 3.34 2.98 3.76
CA TRP A 258 2.00 2.97 3.15
C TRP A 258 1.87 2.00 1.99
N LEU A 259 2.92 1.81 1.19
CA LEU A 259 2.96 0.76 0.18
C LEU A 259 2.83 -0.62 0.82
N ILE A 260 3.57 -0.92 1.89
CA ILE A 260 3.46 -2.18 2.63
C ILE A 260 2.06 -2.33 3.25
N CYS A 261 1.43 -1.25 3.73
CA CYS A 261 0.07 -1.30 4.27
C CYS A 261 -0.96 -1.79 3.26
N ARG A 262 -0.71 -1.70 1.94
CA ARG A 262 -1.58 -2.31 0.91
C ARG A 262 -1.65 -3.85 1.01
N LEU A 263 -0.71 -4.50 1.70
CA LEU A 263 -0.69 -5.95 1.91
C LEU A 263 -1.48 -6.40 3.15
N LEU A 264 -1.79 -5.49 4.09
CA LEU A 264 -2.55 -5.80 5.31
C LEU A 264 -3.83 -6.61 5.10
N PRO A 265 -4.70 -6.30 4.10
CA PRO A 265 -5.93 -7.04 3.94
C PRO A 265 -5.71 -8.49 3.47
N LEU A 266 -4.52 -8.84 2.99
CA LEU A 266 -4.15 -10.21 2.64
C LEU A 266 -3.73 -11.02 3.87
N VAL A 267 -2.99 -10.42 4.80
CA VAL A 267 -2.47 -11.07 6.02
C VAL A 267 -3.39 -10.96 7.24
N GLN A 268 -4.43 -10.15 7.18
CA GLN A 268 -5.37 -9.96 8.30
C GLN A 268 -6.82 -10.19 7.89
N LYS A 269 -7.49 -11.08 8.63
CA LYS A 269 -8.90 -11.46 8.44
C LYS A 269 -9.87 -10.34 8.74
N ASN A 270 -10.98 -10.29 8.00
CA ASN A 270 -12.09 -9.35 8.23
C ASN A 270 -11.67 -7.87 8.35
N LEU A 271 -10.59 -7.48 7.66
CA LEU A 271 -10.09 -6.12 7.70
C LEU A 271 -10.78 -5.28 6.63
N CYS A 272 -11.44 -4.19 7.02
CA CYS A 272 -11.98 -3.20 6.09
C CYS A 272 -11.05 -1.99 6.02
N LEU A 273 -10.43 -1.73 4.87
CA LEU A 273 -9.57 -0.56 4.66
C LEU A 273 -10.12 0.36 3.59
N MET A 274 -9.71 1.62 3.68
CA MET A 274 -9.90 2.59 2.62
C MET A 274 -8.55 3.17 2.23
N GLU A 275 -8.26 3.32 0.94
CA GLU A 275 -7.13 4.09 0.46
C GLU A 275 -7.66 5.29 -0.31
N LEU A 276 -7.25 6.49 0.12
CA LEU A 276 -7.53 7.74 -0.57
C LEU A 276 -6.23 8.22 -1.20
N ALA A 277 -6.17 8.28 -2.53
CA ALA A 277 -4.95 8.63 -3.25
C ALA A 277 -5.24 9.48 -4.49
N PRO A 278 -4.31 10.37 -4.91
CA PRO A 278 -4.42 11.02 -6.20
C PRO A 278 -4.28 10.00 -7.34
N LYS A 279 -4.65 10.41 -8.55
CA LYS A 279 -4.45 9.59 -9.75
C LYS A 279 -2.95 9.33 -9.97
N GLY A 280 -2.63 8.11 -10.41
CA GLY A 280 -1.27 7.72 -10.80
C GLY A 280 -0.40 7.13 -9.70
N THR A 281 -0.93 6.79 -8.52
CA THR A 281 -0.17 6.16 -7.41
C THR A 281 -0.16 4.63 -7.42
N GLY A 282 -0.77 4.01 -8.44
CA GLY A 282 -0.83 2.55 -8.58
C GLY A 282 -1.72 1.84 -7.54
N LYS A 283 -2.72 2.53 -6.97
CA LYS A 283 -3.59 2.01 -5.89
C LYS A 283 -4.21 0.63 -6.13
N SER A 284 -4.56 0.28 -7.38
CA SER A 284 -5.11 -1.04 -7.71
C SER A 284 -4.10 -2.07 -8.23
N TYR A 285 -2.85 -1.66 -8.48
CA TYR A 285 -1.85 -2.47 -9.16
C TYR A 285 -1.55 -3.79 -8.43
N VAL A 286 -1.26 -3.71 -7.12
CA VAL A 286 -0.92 -4.91 -6.33
C VAL A 286 -2.10 -5.89 -6.27
N TYR A 287 -3.31 -5.40 -6.02
CA TYR A 287 -4.50 -6.24 -5.88
C TYR A 287 -4.89 -6.99 -7.16
N GLN A 288 -4.63 -6.41 -8.33
CA GLN A 288 -4.91 -7.06 -9.62
C GLN A 288 -3.96 -8.23 -9.92
N ASN A 289 -2.77 -8.24 -9.31
CA ASN A 289 -1.70 -9.14 -9.70
C ASN A 289 -1.28 -10.14 -8.61
N ILE A 290 -1.60 -9.89 -7.34
CA ILE A 290 -0.99 -10.61 -6.22
C ILE A 290 -1.50 -12.04 -6.02
N SER A 291 -2.79 -12.32 -6.21
CA SER A 291 -3.34 -13.65 -5.94
C SER A 291 -4.71 -13.88 -6.62
N PRO A 292 -5.03 -15.12 -7.06
CA PRO A 292 -6.36 -15.48 -7.53
C PRO A 292 -7.46 -15.39 -6.47
N LYS A 293 -7.11 -15.33 -5.17
CA LYS A 293 -8.06 -15.16 -4.06
C LYS A 293 -8.46 -13.70 -3.83
N VAL A 294 -7.98 -12.77 -4.67
CA VAL A 294 -8.34 -11.35 -4.67
C VAL A 294 -9.31 -11.06 -5.81
N ARG A 295 -10.45 -10.44 -5.49
CA ARG A 295 -11.42 -9.98 -6.48
C ARG A 295 -11.45 -8.46 -6.52
N VAL A 296 -10.91 -7.89 -7.58
CA VAL A 296 -11.03 -6.46 -7.90
C VAL A 296 -12.30 -6.22 -8.72
N VAL A 297 -13.12 -5.27 -8.29
CA VAL A 297 -14.31 -4.78 -8.99
C VAL A 297 -14.05 -3.33 -9.39
N SER A 298 -13.87 -3.11 -10.69
CA SER A 298 -13.66 -1.79 -11.28
C SER A 298 -14.80 -1.50 -12.25
N GLY A 299 -15.64 -0.51 -11.92
CA GLY A 299 -16.82 -0.18 -12.74
C GLY A 299 -17.95 -1.22 -12.71
N GLY A 300 -19.08 -0.87 -13.32
CA GLY A 300 -20.27 -1.72 -13.41
C GLY A 300 -21.27 -1.54 -12.26
N ASN A 301 -22.35 -2.32 -12.30
CA ASN A 301 -23.37 -2.34 -11.27
C ASN A 301 -23.01 -3.38 -10.19
N ILE A 302 -23.03 -2.94 -8.93
CA ILE A 302 -22.85 -3.78 -7.77
C ILE A 302 -24.22 -3.95 -7.12
N SER A 303 -24.73 -5.19 -7.13
CA SER A 303 -25.99 -5.55 -6.47
C SER A 303 -25.74 -6.34 -5.19
N PRO A 304 -26.72 -6.40 -4.27
CA PRO A 304 -26.62 -7.23 -3.07
C PRO A 304 -26.35 -8.70 -3.39
N ALA A 305 -26.90 -9.21 -4.50
CA ALA A 305 -26.70 -10.60 -4.92
C ALA A 305 -25.26 -10.90 -5.34
N VAL A 306 -24.58 -9.92 -5.97
CA VAL A 306 -23.17 -10.06 -6.37
C VAL A 306 -22.26 -10.01 -5.16
N LEU A 307 -22.52 -9.11 -4.20
CA LEU A 307 -21.69 -8.97 -3.00
C LEU A 307 -21.85 -10.13 -2.02
N PHE A 308 -23.09 -10.49 -1.69
CA PHE A 308 -23.41 -11.34 -0.54
C PHE A 308 -23.86 -12.74 -0.94
N VAL A 309 -25.05 -12.85 -1.52
CA VAL A 309 -25.66 -14.13 -1.91
C VAL A 309 -26.80 -13.89 -2.89
N ASN A 310 -26.87 -14.71 -3.94
CA ASN A 310 -28.02 -14.75 -4.82
C ASN A 310 -29.10 -15.67 -4.24
N ASN A 311 -30.17 -15.08 -3.72
CA ASN A 311 -31.27 -15.82 -3.07
C ASN A 311 -32.05 -16.75 -4.02
N ALA A 312 -32.02 -16.52 -5.33
CA ALA A 312 -32.78 -17.33 -6.28
C ALA A 312 -32.17 -18.74 -6.45
N ASN A 313 -30.84 -18.86 -6.30
CA ASN A 313 -30.11 -20.10 -6.51
C ASN A 313 -29.16 -20.45 -5.35
N ASN A 314 -29.16 -19.68 -4.26
CA ASN A 314 -28.24 -19.79 -3.12
C ASN A 314 -26.76 -19.76 -3.51
N VAL A 315 -26.41 -19.11 -4.62
CA VAL A 315 -25.00 -18.98 -5.02
C VAL A 315 -24.34 -17.90 -4.16
N PRO A 316 -23.25 -18.23 -3.43
CA PRO A 316 -22.54 -17.25 -2.62
C PRO A 316 -21.96 -16.13 -3.48
N GLY A 317 -22.06 -14.89 -2.97
CA GLY A 317 -21.49 -13.70 -3.58
C GLY A 317 -19.98 -13.61 -3.40
N ILE A 318 -19.38 -12.51 -3.88
CA ILE A 318 -17.92 -12.36 -3.89
C ILE A 318 -17.31 -12.28 -2.48
N LEU A 319 -18.02 -11.71 -1.49
CA LEU A 319 -17.52 -11.65 -0.11
C LEU A 319 -17.49 -13.03 0.57
N ALA A 320 -18.21 -14.02 0.05
CA ALA A 320 -18.20 -15.39 0.59
C ALA A 320 -17.17 -16.30 -0.11
N ARG A 321 -16.60 -15.86 -1.24
CA ARG A 321 -15.80 -16.71 -2.15
C ARG A 321 -14.32 -16.34 -2.22
N PHE A 322 -13.99 -15.10 -1.89
CA PHE A 322 -12.65 -14.55 -2.00
C PHE A 322 -12.10 -14.21 -0.61
N SER A 323 -10.78 -14.20 -0.46
CA SER A 323 -10.13 -13.77 0.78
C SER A 323 -10.07 -12.23 0.88
N LEU A 324 -10.11 -11.55 -0.27
CA LEU A 324 -10.09 -10.10 -0.37
C LEU A 324 -10.96 -9.63 -1.55
N VAL A 325 -11.88 -8.71 -1.26
CA VAL A 325 -12.64 -7.96 -2.27
C VAL A 325 -12.16 -6.51 -2.27
N VAL A 326 -11.87 -5.98 -3.46
CA VAL A 326 -11.43 -4.60 -3.66
C VAL A 326 -12.43 -3.88 -4.55
N LEU A 327 -13.02 -2.81 -4.04
CA LEU A 327 -13.88 -1.91 -4.81
C LEU A 327 -13.01 -0.75 -5.31
N ASP A 328 -12.60 -0.83 -6.58
CA ASP A 328 -11.75 0.19 -7.19
C ASP A 328 -12.59 1.31 -7.79
N GLU A 329 -12.07 2.54 -7.67
CA GLU A 329 -12.76 3.77 -8.02
C GLU A 329 -14.21 3.79 -7.49
N VAL A 330 -14.37 3.58 -6.17
CA VAL A 330 -15.69 3.42 -5.54
C VAL A 330 -16.68 4.55 -5.84
N GLN A 331 -16.17 5.74 -6.12
CA GLN A 331 -16.92 6.91 -6.54
C GLN A 331 -17.65 6.73 -7.90
N LYS A 332 -17.17 5.85 -8.78
CA LYS A 332 -17.73 5.57 -10.11
C LYS A 332 -18.60 4.31 -10.16
N LEU A 333 -18.61 3.51 -9.08
CA LEU A 333 -19.41 2.29 -9.01
C LEU A 333 -20.89 2.63 -8.86
N LYS A 334 -21.75 1.89 -9.55
CA LYS A 334 -23.21 2.02 -9.42
C LYS A 334 -23.72 0.95 -8.47
N PHE A 335 -24.31 1.37 -7.36
CA PHE A 335 -24.83 0.45 -6.35
C PHE A 335 -26.34 0.30 -6.51
N GLU A 336 -26.80 -0.94 -6.76
CA GLU A 336 -28.22 -1.28 -6.77
C GLU A 336 -28.67 -1.49 -5.32
N HIS A 337 -29.75 -0.82 -4.90
CA HIS A 337 -30.24 -0.88 -3.51
C HIS A 337 -29.15 -0.55 -2.46
N PRO A 338 -28.57 0.66 -2.49
CA PRO A 338 -27.43 1.03 -1.64
C PRO A 338 -27.72 0.88 -0.14
N GLU A 339 -28.94 1.18 0.32
CA GLU A 339 -29.34 1.03 1.72
C GLU A 339 -29.25 -0.43 2.19
N GLU A 340 -29.65 -1.38 1.36
CA GLU A 340 -29.54 -2.81 1.66
C GLU A 340 -28.08 -3.26 1.71
N ILE A 341 -27.26 -2.77 0.77
CA ILE A 341 -25.83 -3.08 0.73
C ILE A 341 -25.16 -2.58 2.00
N VAL A 342 -25.40 -1.34 2.40
CA VAL A 342 -24.81 -0.76 3.61
C VAL A 342 -25.28 -1.45 4.87
N GLY A 343 -26.58 -1.72 5.00
CA GLY A 343 -27.13 -2.45 6.14
C GLY A 343 -26.45 -3.82 6.30
N THR A 344 -26.30 -4.55 5.19
CA THR A 344 -25.66 -5.87 5.18
C THR A 344 -24.16 -5.79 5.42
N LEU A 345 -23.45 -4.82 4.80
CA LEU A 345 -22.03 -4.56 5.06
C LEU A 345 -21.77 -4.23 6.53
N LYS A 346 -22.62 -3.41 7.17
CA LYS A 346 -22.49 -3.08 8.59
C LYS A 346 -22.59 -4.33 9.47
N GLY A 347 -23.53 -5.23 9.18
CA GLY A 347 -23.64 -6.51 9.87
C GLY A 347 -22.42 -7.40 9.64
N TYR A 348 -22.00 -7.51 8.37
CA TYR A 348 -20.84 -8.30 7.96
C TYR A 348 -19.54 -7.82 8.63
N LEU A 349 -19.23 -6.52 8.57
CA LEU A 349 -18.01 -5.95 9.13
C LEU A 349 -17.95 -6.03 10.67
N ALA A 350 -19.11 -6.14 11.33
CA ALA A 350 -19.16 -6.34 12.77
C ALA A 350 -18.90 -7.81 13.16
N ASN A 351 -19.52 -8.75 12.44
CA ASN A 351 -19.66 -10.13 12.89
C ASN A 351 -18.92 -11.18 12.03
N GLY A 352 -18.43 -10.80 10.84
CA GLY A 352 -17.86 -11.75 9.87
C GLY A 352 -18.90 -12.72 9.29
N VAL A 353 -20.19 -12.36 9.33
CA VAL A 353 -21.29 -13.21 8.87
C VAL A 353 -22.08 -12.50 7.79
N ILE A 354 -22.26 -13.19 6.68
CA ILE A 354 -23.10 -12.77 5.56
C ILE A 354 -24.47 -13.41 5.77
N GLY A 355 -25.49 -12.58 5.97
CA GLY A 355 -26.87 -13.04 6.14
C GLY A 355 -27.83 -12.14 5.38
N ARG A 356 -28.88 -12.74 4.79
CA ARG A 356 -29.96 -12.02 4.11
C ARG A 356 -31.30 -12.63 4.49
N GLY A 357 -32.08 -11.96 5.34
CA GLY A 357 -33.47 -12.33 5.64
C GLY A 357 -33.68 -13.65 6.38
N GLY A 358 -32.75 -14.07 7.25
CA GLY A 358 -32.92 -15.21 8.17
C GLY A 358 -32.80 -16.61 7.54
N LYS A 359 -32.41 -16.72 6.26
CA LYS A 359 -32.08 -18.01 5.62
C LYS A 359 -30.61 -18.00 5.20
N ASN A 360 -29.87 -19.02 5.64
CA ASN A 360 -28.47 -19.30 5.33
C ASN A 360 -27.50 -18.16 5.71
N GLU A 361 -27.15 -18.10 6.99
CA GLU A 361 -25.98 -17.35 7.44
C GLU A 361 -24.70 -18.07 7.00
N MET A 362 -23.77 -17.31 6.42
CA MET A 362 -22.48 -17.81 5.98
C MET A 362 -21.38 -17.01 6.68
N ALA A 363 -20.57 -17.69 7.48
CA ALA A 363 -19.34 -17.08 7.98
C ALA A 363 -18.40 -16.81 6.80
N SER A 364 -17.78 -15.63 6.80
CA SER A 364 -16.71 -15.29 5.88
C SER A 364 -15.64 -14.49 6.62
N ASP A 365 -14.40 -14.75 6.27
CA ASP A 365 -13.25 -14.02 6.79
C ASP A 365 -12.70 -12.99 5.77
N CYS A 366 -13.45 -12.71 4.69
CA CYS A 366 -13.03 -11.85 3.59
C CYS A 366 -12.74 -10.41 4.04
N SER A 367 -11.58 -9.89 3.67
CA SER A 367 -11.25 -8.48 3.86
C SER A 367 -11.85 -7.62 2.73
N LEU A 368 -12.13 -6.35 3.01
CA LEU A 368 -12.71 -5.40 2.07
C LEU A 368 -11.81 -4.17 1.93
N VAL A 369 -11.50 -3.76 0.71
CA VAL A 369 -10.73 -2.54 0.46
C VAL A 369 -11.53 -1.61 -0.45
N LEU A 370 -11.66 -0.36 -0.04
CA LEU A 370 -12.26 0.72 -0.83
C LEU A 370 -11.14 1.60 -1.38
N LEU A 371 -10.98 1.65 -2.70
CA LEU A 371 -10.04 2.57 -3.34
C LEU A 371 -10.80 3.77 -3.88
N ALA A 372 -10.48 4.95 -3.38
CA ALA A 372 -11.08 6.22 -3.81
C ALA A 372 -10.01 7.20 -4.25
N ASN A 373 -10.38 8.07 -5.19
CA ASN A 373 -9.52 9.19 -5.54
C ASN A 373 -9.77 10.34 -4.56
N ILE A 374 -8.74 11.15 -4.33
CA ILE A 374 -8.85 12.39 -3.57
C ILE A 374 -8.13 13.52 -4.31
N LEU A 375 -8.72 14.71 -4.26
CA LEU A 375 -8.11 15.93 -4.78
C LEU A 375 -7.13 16.50 -3.76
N LEU A 376 -5.99 16.98 -4.25
CA LEU A 376 -4.92 17.57 -3.44
C LEU A 376 -4.71 19.03 -3.81
N ASP A 377 -4.29 19.83 -2.83
CA ASP A 377 -3.83 21.19 -3.03
C ASP A 377 -2.39 21.22 -3.58
N GLU A 378 -1.83 22.42 -3.68
CA GLU A 378 -0.48 22.65 -4.20
C GLU A 378 0.60 22.05 -3.28
N GLU A 379 0.32 21.93 -1.98
CA GLU A 379 1.16 21.28 -0.98
C GLU A 379 0.93 19.76 -0.86
N LEU A 380 0.19 19.16 -1.79
CA LEU A 380 -0.16 17.73 -1.82
C LEU A 380 -0.99 17.28 -0.60
N ARG A 381 -1.70 18.20 0.05
CA ARG A 381 -2.64 17.89 1.14
C ARG A 381 -4.04 17.67 0.60
N PRO A 382 -4.85 16.80 1.22
CA PRO A 382 -6.25 16.64 0.85
C PRO A 382 -7.04 17.95 0.90
N ILE A 383 -7.67 18.33 -0.21
CA ILE A 383 -8.62 19.46 -0.28
C ILE A 383 -9.92 19.14 0.47
N PRO A 384 -10.54 17.95 0.30
CA PRO A 384 -11.84 17.70 0.90
C PRO A 384 -11.73 17.52 2.42
N ASN A 385 -12.56 18.25 3.17
CA ASN A 385 -12.79 18.05 4.60
C ASN A 385 -14.31 17.99 4.86
N PRO A 386 -14.87 16.86 5.30
CA PRO A 386 -14.20 15.59 5.62
C PRO A 386 -13.62 14.88 4.38
N LEU A 387 -12.60 14.04 4.59
CA LEU A 387 -11.88 13.29 3.54
C LEU A 387 -12.80 12.38 2.72
N VAL A 388 -13.91 11.95 3.33
CA VAL A 388 -14.89 11.02 2.73
C VAL A 388 -15.99 11.71 1.93
N SER A 389 -15.97 13.04 1.83
CA SER A 389 -17.04 13.85 1.21
C SER A 389 -17.28 13.52 -0.27
N GLU A 390 -16.28 13.02 -0.99
CA GLU A 390 -16.43 12.62 -2.39
C GLU A 390 -16.93 11.18 -2.59
N LEU A 391 -17.13 10.41 -1.51
CA LEU A 391 -17.67 9.05 -1.61
C LEU A 391 -19.19 9.08 -1.86
N PRO A 392 -19.80 7.99 -2.36
CA PRO A 392 -21.25 7.84 -2.34
C PRO A 392 -21.84 8.09 -0.94
N HIS A 393 -22.93 8.85 -0.83
CA HIS A 393 -23.50 9.29 0.46
C HIS A 393 -23.67 8.17 1.50
N PHE A 394 -24.10 6.99 1.07
CA PHE A 394 -24.31 5.83 1.94
C PHE A 394 -23.00 5.29 2.57
N LEU A 395 -21.84 5.54 1.94
CA LEU A 395 -20.51 5.22 2.49
C LEU A 395 -19.97 6.30 3.41
N GLN A 396 -20.60 7.48 3.45
CA GLN A 396 -20.25 8.58 4.35
C GLN A 396 -20.91 8.45 5.73
N GLU A 397 -21.87 7.54 5.88
CA GLU A 397 -22.57 7.34 7.15
C GLU A 397 -21.60 6.94 8.27
N THR A 398 -21.66 7.65 9.40
CA THR A 398 -20.76 7.42 10.55
C THR A 398 -20.83 5.98 11.06
N ALA A 399 -22.01 5.37 11.06
CA ALA A 399 -22.18 3.96 11.40
C ALA A 399 -21.39 3.01 10.48
N PHE A 400 -21.22 3.34 9.19
CA PHE A 400 -20.37 2.56 8.29
C PHE A 400 -18.89 2.89 8.52
N LEU A 401 -18.53 4.18 8.55
CA LEU A 401 -17.15 4.64 8.74
C LEU A 401 -16.52 4.09 10.02
N ASP A 402 -17.29 4.01 11.11
CA ASP A 402 -16.80 3.49 12.39
C ASP A 402 -16.35 2.01 12.32
N ARG A 403 -16.85 1.26 11.33
CA ARG A 403 -16.43 -0.13 11.06
C ARG A 403 -15.21 -0.26 10.15
N ILE A 404 -14.71 0.85 9.60
CA ILE A 404 -13.48 0.85 8.79
C ILE A 404 -12.27 0.74 9.73
N GLY A 405 -11.42 -0.25 9.47
CA GLY A 405 -10.22 -0.49 10.26
C GLY A 405 -9.23 0.67 10.21
N GLY A 406 -9.00 1.23 9.03
CA GLY A 406 -8.14 2.40 8.85
C GLY A 406 -8.20 2.97 7.44
N ILE A 407 -7.76 4.22 7.30
CA ILE A 407 -7.52 4.88 6.02
C ILE A 407 -6.01 4.87 5.75
N ILE A 408 -5.59 4.29 4.62
CA ILE A 408 -4.24 4.44 4.10
C ILE A 408 -4.15 5.85 3.48
N PRO A 409 -3.24 6.72 3.94
CA PRO A 409 -3.04 8.06 3.36
C PRO A 409 -2.28 7.94 2.04
N GLY A 410 -2.94 7.44 1.00
CA GLY A 410 -2.35 7.24 -0.32
C GLY A 410 -1.92 8.54 -1.02
N TRP A 411 -2.32 9.71 -0.50
CA TRP A 411 -1.80 11.02 -0.90
C TRP A 411 -0.35 11.27 -0.46
N GLU A 412 0.15 10.56 0.56
CA GLU A 412 1.56 10.58 0.97
C GLU A 412 2.43 9.64 0.11
N ILE A 413 1.82 8.90 -0.84
CA ILE A 413 2.55 8.07 -1.81
C ILE A 413 2.78 8.90 -3.09
N PRO A 414 4.03 9.09 -3.54
CA PRO A 414 4.31 9.84 -4.74
C PRO A 414 3.70 9.18 -5.98
N LYS A 415 3.37 9.99 -6.99
CA LYS A 415 2.88 9.49 -8.28
C LYS A 415 3.95 8.60 -8.94
N LEU A 416 3.50 7.54 -9.58
CA LEU A 416 4.38 6.60 -10.27
C LEU A 416 5.07 7.26 -11.46
N THR A 417 6.39 7.11 -11.50
CA THR A 417 7.26 7.44 -12.62
C THR A 417 7.94 6.15 -13.12
N SER A 418 8.75 6.25 -14.18
CA SER A 418 9.56 5.13 -14.66
C SER A 418 10.55 4.61 -13.61
N THR A 419 11.02 5.47 -12.71
CA THR A 419 11.95 5.11 -11.62
C THR A 419 11.25 4.52 -10.41
N SER A 420 9.92 4.60 -10.33
CA SER A 420 9.13 4.03 -9.23
C SER A 420 9.04 2.49 -9.28
N LEU A 421 9.26 1.90 -10.46
CA LEU A 421 9.13 0.46 -10.66
C LEU A 421 10.50 -0.22 -10.56
N THR A 422 10.53 -1.36 -9.90
CA THR A 422 11.78 -2.10 -9.73
C THR A 422 12.22 -2.81 -11.01
N GLN A 423 13.54 -2.88 -11.20
CA GLN A 423 14.22 -3.69 -12.19
C GLN A 423 15.12 -4.75 -11.54
N SER A 424 14.92 -5.01 -10.25
CA SER A 424 15.74 -5.92 -9.44
C SER A 424 15.01 -7.23 -9.15
N VAL A 425 15.68 -8.10 -8.39
CA VAL A 425 15.14 -9.39 -7.95
C VAL A 425 14.10 -9.18 -6.85
N GLY A 426 12.95 -9.84 -7.01
CA GLY A 426 11.91 -9.95 -5.98
C GLY A 426 11.29 -11.34 -5.99
N LEU A 427 10.35 -11.60 -5.08
CA LEU A 427 9.65 -12.88 -5.04
C LEU A 427 8.75 -13.07 -6.26
N LYS A 428 8.61 -14.32 -6.72
CA LYS A 428 7.57 -14.70 -7.68
C LYS A 428 6.20 -14.36 -7.10
N THR A 429 5.35 -13.72 -7.90
CA THR A 429 4.11 -13.11 -7.39
C THR A 429 3.13 -14.15 -6.86
N ASP A 430 3.07 -15.35 -7.45
CA ASP A 430 2.25 -16.45 -6.97
C ASP A 430 2.71 -16.96 -5.59
N PHE A 431 4.02 -17.16 -5.41
CA PHE A 431 4.61 -17.52 -4.12
C PHE A 431 4.34 -16.42 -3.08
N PHE A 432 4.56 -15.15 -3.44
CA PHE A 432 4.34 -14.03 -2.55
C PHE A 432 2.86 -13.88 -2.15
N GLY A 433 1.92 -14.05 -3.08
CA GLY A 433 0.50 -14.07 -2.75
C GLY A 433 0.13 -15.21 -1.79
N ASN A 434 0.68 -16.40 -2.01
CA ASN A 434 0.41 -17.56 -1.17
C ASN A 434 1.01 -17.42 0.24
N ILE A 435 2.21 -16.84 0.39
CA ILE A 435 2.80 -16.65 1.73
C ILE A 435 2.01 -15.62 2.54
N LEU A 436 1.50 -14.56 1.90
CA LEU A 436 0.64 -13.58 2.57
C LEU A 436 -0.67 -14.21 3.06
N LEU A 437 -1.26 -15.11 2.27
CA LEU A 437 -2.45 -15.84 2.68
C LEU A 437 -2.14 -16.91 3.73
N ALA A 438 -0.95 -17.53 3.73
CA ALA A 438 -0.54 -18.44 4.80
C ALA A 438 -0.34 -17.69 6.13
N LEU A 439 0.29 -16.50 6.09
CA LEU A 439 0.42 -15.61 7.25
C LEU A 439 -0.95 -15.16 7.81
N ARG A 440 -1.98 -15.12 6.97
CA ARG A 440 -3.36 -14.82 7.39
C ARG A 440 -3.90 -15.79 8.43
N ASP A 441 -3.47 -17.04 8.36
CA ASP A 441 -3.91 -18.12 9.24
C ASP A 441 -3.00 -18.29 10.47
N ASP A 442 -1.84 -17.62 10.51
CA ASP A 442 -0.96 -17.60 11.67
C ASP A 442 -1.42 -16.57 12.70
N LEU A 443 -1.86 -17.05 13.86
CA LEU A 443 -2.41 -16.23 14.95
C LEU A 443 -1.36 -15.75 15.96
N MET A 444 -0.08 -16.09 15.77
CA MET A 444 0.98 -15.71 16.72
C MET A 444 1.04 -14.19 16.94
N ALA A 445 1.05 -13.41 15.86
CA ALA A 445 1.09 -11.96 15.91
C ALA A 445 -0.20 -11.38 16.52
N ASP A 446 -1.36 -11.97 16.21
CA ASP A 446 -2.65 -11.55 16.75
C ASP A 446 -2.66 -11.65 18.28
N HIS A 447 -2.29 -12.82 18.81
CA HIS A 447 -2.21 -13.03 20.26
C HIS A 447 -1.24 -12.08 20.95
N LEU A 448 -0.07 -11.82 20.33
CA LEU A 448 0.93 -10.91 20.90
C LEU A 448 0.42 -9.47 20.91
N CYS A 449 -0.13 -8.98 19.81
CA CYS A 449 -0.70 -7.63 19.72
C CYS A 449 -1.88 -7.46 20.69
N ASP A 450 -2.74 -8.46 20.83
CA ASP A 450 -3.86 -8.46 21.79
C ASP A 450 -3.40 -8.42 23.25
N GLN A 451 -2.25 -9.00 23.57
CA GLN A 451 -1.68 -8.95 24.93
C GLN A 451 -0.92 -7.65 25.21
N ARG A 452 -0.25 -7.10 24.20
CA ARG A 452 0.74 -6.04 24.39
C ARG A 452 0.29 -4.64 24.01
N ILE A 453 -0.75 -4.46 23.20
CA ILE A 453 -1.19 -3.13 22.76
C ILE A 453 -2.38 -2.67 23.59
N ARG A 454 -2.21 -1.55 24.31
CA ARG A 454 -3.22 -0.96 25.20
C ARG A 454 -3.44 0.51 24.86
N SER A 455 -4.68 0.98 25.01
CA SER A 455 -4.98 2.42 24.97
C SER A 455 -4.22 3.10 26.12
N ALA A 456 -3.59 4.23 25.81
CA ALA A 456 -2.92 5.11 26.76
C ALA A 456 -3.74 6.38 27.04
N GLY A 457 -4.90 6.53 26.39
CA GLY A 457 -5.82 7.65 26.57
C GLY A 457 -6.86 7.39 27.67
N PRO A 458 -7.64 8.41 28.04
CA PRO A 458 -8.74 8.27 29.01
C PRO A 458 -9.88 7.39 28.46
N ASP A 459 -10.02 7.31 27.13
CA ASP A 459 -11.09 6.60 26.45
C ASP A 459 -10.59 5.25 25.90
N ASP A 460 -10.94 4.17 26.60
CA ASP A 460 -10.63 2.79 26.17
C ASP A 460 -11.80 2.22 25.34
N LEU A 461 -11.95 2.72 24.12
CA LEU A 461 -13.03 2.31 23.22
C LEU A 461 -12.63 1.08 22.42
N GLU A 462 -13.31 -0.05 22.64
CA GLU A 462 -13.04 -1.29 21.93
C GLU A 462 -13.20 -1.15 20.40
N ARG A 463 -14.05 -0.20 19.96
CA ARG A 463 -14.22 0.16 18.55
C ARG A 463 -12.97 0.76 17.91
N ASN A 464 -12.06 1.35 18.69
CA ASN A 464 -10.75 1.78 18.23
C ASN A 464 -9.68 0.71 18.49
N ASN A 465 -9.75 0.02 19.64
CA ASN A 465 -8.76 -1.00 20.01
C ASN A 465 -8.68 -2.14 19.00
N LYS A 466 -9.82 -2.72 18.61
CA LYS A 466 -9.86 -3.87 17.71
C LYS A 466 -9.24 -3.57 16.35
N PRO A 467 -9.60 -2.46 15.65
CA PRO A 467 -8.89 -2.03 14.46
C PRO A 467 -7.39 -1.80 14.64
N VAL A 468 -6.97 -1.08 15.69
CA VAL A 468 -5.55 -0.76 15.91
C VAL A 468 -4.74 -2.03 16.13
N ARG A 469 -5.23 -2.96 16.95
CA ARG A 469 -4.59 -4.27 17.16
C ARG A 469 -4.54 -5.06 15.85
N ALA A 470 -5.64 -5.16 15.10
CA ALA A 470 -5.68 -5.90 13.83
C ALA A 470 -4.69 -5.34 12.78
N LEU A 471 -4.60 -4.00 12.67
CA LEU A 471 -3.64 -3.33 11.80
C LEU A 471 -2.19 -3.60 12.23
N ALA A 472 -1.91 -3.49 13.53
CA ALA A 472 -0.59 -3.76 14.09
C ALA A 472 -0.19 -5.24 13.93
N SER A 473 -1.12 -6.18 14.15
CA SER A 473 -0.91 -7.61 13.92
C SER A 473 -0.56 -7.89 12.46
N GLY A 474 -1.27 -7.25 11.51
CA GLY A 474 -0.97 -7.36 10.09
C GLY A 474 0.43 -6.85 9.75
N LEU A 475 0.83 -5.69 10.30
CA LEU A 475 2.18 -5.14 10.11
C LEU A 475 3.24 -6.06 10.73
N MET A 476 2.96 -6.65 11.89
CA MET A 476 3.86 -7.61 12.54
C MET A 476 4.01 -8.89 11.71
N LYS A 477 2.93 -9.43 11.12
CA LYS A 477 3.00 -10.58 10.21
C LYS A 477 3.86 -10.30 8.99
N LEU A 478 3.83 -9.07 8.47
CA LEU A 478 4.63 -8.67 7.30
C LEU A 478 6.11 -8.45 7.65
N LEU A 479 6.38 -7.71 8.73
CA LEU A 479 7.72 -7.21 9.07
C LEU A 479 8.50 -8.13 10.02
N PHE A 480 7.78 -8.84 10.89
CA PHE A 480 8.33 -9.72 11.91
C PHE A 480 7.60 -11.07 11.94
N PRO A 481 7.46 -11.79 10.81
CA PRO A 481 6.74 -13.07 10.75
C PRO A 481 7.32 -14.14 11.70
N HIS A 482 8.63 -14.09 11.93
CA HIS A 482 9.39 -14.91 12.88
C HIS A 482 9.12 -14.62 14.38
N GLY A 483 8.43 -13.53 14.70
CA GLY A 483 8.08 -13.15 16.08
C GLY A 483 9.16 -12.46 16.88
N GLU A 484 10.36 -12.27 16.33
CA GLU A 484 11.42 -11.51 16.98
C GLU A 484 11.25 -10.02 16.63
N CYS A 485 10.85 -9.23 17.63
CA CYS A 485 10.58 -7.80 17.49
C CYS A 485 10.76 -7.15 18.85
N SER A 486 11.60 -6.13 18.95
CA SER A 486 11.73 -5.33 20.17
C SER A 486 10.48 -4.47 20.39
N ASP A 487 10.30 -3.98 21.62
CA ASP A 487 9.14 -3.14 21.96
C ASP A 487 9.15 -1.82 21.18
N GLU A 488 10.34 -1.25 20.95
CA GLU A 488 10.53 -0.05 20.14
C GLU A 488 10.17 -0.33 18.67
N GLU A 489 10.61 -1.45 18.10
CA GLU A 489 10.26 -1.83 16.73
C GLU A 489 8.76 -2.10 16.58
N LEU A 490 8.15 -2.80 17.53
CA LEU A 490 6.71 -3.07 17.55
C LEU A 490 5.94 -1.76 17.58
N TYR A 491 6.34 -0.82 18.44
CA TYR A 491 5.71 0.48 18.52
C TYR A 491 5.90 1.28 17.23
N ARG A 492 7.15 1.43 16.76
CA ARG A 492 7.51 2.29 15.63
C ARG A 492 6.97 1.80 14.30
N TYR A 493 7.04 0.50 14.03
CA TYR A 493 6.73 -0.07 12.71
C TYR A 493 5.35 -0.72 12.63
N CYS A 494 4.72 -1.06 13.75
CA CYS A 494 3.40 -1.69 13.76
C CYS A 494 2.34 -0.79 14.40
N VAL A 495 2.54 -0.35 15.65
CA VAL A 495 1.53 0.42 16.39
C VAL A 495 1.35 1.82 15.81
N LEU A 496 2.44 2.57 15.59
CA LEU A 496 2.37 3.96 15.14
C LEU A 496 1.68 4.10 13.77
N PRO A 497 2.00 3.29 12.74
CA PRO A 497 1.26 3.35 11.47
C PRO A 497 -0.21 2.92 11.63
N ALA A 498 -0.49 1.88 12.44
CA ALA A 498 -1.85 1.43 12.72
C ALA A 498 -2.71 2.54 13.37
N VAL A 499 -2.15 3.23 14.37
CA VAL A 499 -2.81 4.36 15.04
C VAL A 499 -3.06 5.48 14.03
N ARG A 500 -2.07 5.87 13.21
CA ARG A 500 -2.27 6.91 12.19
C ARG A 500 -3.40 6.58 11.22
N MET A 501 -3.47 5.34 10.75
CA MET A 501 -4.54 4.91 9.85
C MET A 501 -5.92 4.95 10.51
N ARG A 502 -6.04 4.52 11.77
CA ARG A 502 -7.31 4.57 12.51
C ARG A 502 -7.66 5.99 12.94
N GLN A 503 -6.68 6.84 13.23
CA GLN A 503 -6.84 8.25 13.58
C GLN A 503 -7.54 9.01 12.44
N LEU A 504 -7.18 8.72 11.19
CA LEU A 504 -7.85 9.32 10.03
C LEU A 504 -9.35 8.99 9.98
N VAL A 505 -9.74 7.76 10.34
CA VAL A 505 -11.16 7.37 10.46
C VAL A 505 -11.81 8.12 11.62
N TRP A 506 -11.14 8.15 12.78
CA TRP A 506 -11.62 8.82 13.98
C TRP A 506 -11.90 10.31 13.75
N HIS A 507 -11.01 11.01 13.03
CA HIS A 507 -11.22 12.40 12.61
C HIS A 507 -12.50 12.58 11.77
N GLN A 508 -12.84 11.61 10.90
CA GLN A 508 -14.07 11.71 10.10
C GLN A 508 -15.30 11.61 10.99
N LEU A 509 -15.30 10.66 11.95
CA LEU A 509 -16.40 10.49 12.90
C LEU A 509 -16.59 11.75 13.77
N TYR A 510 -15.49 12.30 14.29
CA TYR A 510 -15.48 13.51 15.12
C TYR A 510 -16.02 14.75 14.39
N THR A 511 -15.73 14.83 13.09
CA THR A 511 -16.19 15.90 12.20
C THR A 511 -17.67 15.75 11.89
N LEU A 512 -18.08 14.56 11.46
CA LEU A 512 -19.41 14.28 10.92
C LEU A 512 -20.51 14.16 11.98
N ASP A 513 -20.17 13.77 13.21
CA ASP A 513 -21.15 13.47 14.24
C ASP A 513 -20.71 13.99 15.61
N GLY A 514 -21.57 14.83 16.21
CA GLY A 514 -21.32 15.47 17.50
C GLY A 514 -21.22 14.48 18.66
N GLU A 515 -21.78 13.27 18.53
CA GLU A 515 -21.71 12.23 19.57
C GLU A 515 -20.26 11.87 19.91
N PHE A 516 -19.37 11.86 18.93
CA PHE A 516 -17.97 11.46 19.14
C PHE A 516 -17.15 12.53 19.87
N ARG A 517 -17.64 13.76 19.98
CA ARG A 517 -16.93 14.90 20.59
C ARG A 517 -16.90 14.86 22.12
N GLN A 518 -17.57 13.89 22.73
CA GLN A 518 -17.48 13.60 24.16
C GLN A 518 -16.19 12.84 24.52
N TYR A 519 -15.51 12.26 23.54
CA TYR A 519 -14.27 11.49 23.71
C TYR A 519 -13.05 12.31 23.26
N SER A 520 -11.85 11.84 23.55
CA SER A 520 -10.61 12.47 23.11
C SER A 520 -10.50 12.46 21.58
N PRO A 521 -10.11 13.58 20.95
CA PRO A 521 -9.89 13.62 19.50
C PRO A 521 -8.65 12.83 19.09
N GLU A 522 -7.71 12.54 19.99
CA GLU A 522 -6.44 11.88 19.66
C GLU A 522 -6.37 10.47 20.25
N LEU A 523 -6.11 9.49 19.40
CA LEU A 523 -5.89 8.11 19.80
C LEU A 523 -4.45 7.94 20.27
N ARG A 524 -4.28 7.42 21.50
CA ARG A 524 -2.96 7.15 22.09
C ARG A 524 -2.89 5.69 22.49
N TYR A 525 -1.81 5.02 22.09
CA TYR A 525 -1.57 3.61 22.40
C TYR A 525 -0.13 3.43 22.88
N GLN A 526 0.07 2.38 23.68
CA GLN A 526 1.37 1.99 24.18
C GLN A 526 1.58 0.48 24.05
N VAL A 527 2.86 0.08 23.98
CA VAL A 527 3.28 -1.31 24.09
C VAL A 527 3.59 -1.61 25.55
N VAL A 528 2.88 -2.57 26.14
CA VAL A 528 3.10 -3.01 27.51
C VAL A 528 3.97 -4.28 27.55
N TYR A 529 4.78 -4.38 28.60
CA TYR A 529 5.52 -5.60 28.91
C TYR A 529 4.57 -6.60 29.58
N CYS A 530 4.48 -7.82 29.04
CA CYS A 530 3.74 -8.92 29.68
C CYS A 530 4.75 -9.74 30.48
N ALA A 531 4.60 -9.81 31.80
CA ALA A 531 5.52 -10.51 32.69
C ALA A 531 5.50 -12.06 32.56
N ASP A 532 4.70 -12.62 31.66
CA ASP A 532 4.42 -14.06 31.58
C ASP A 532 5.33 -14.85 30.62
N ARG A 533 6.59 -14.43 30.46
CA ARG A 533 7.65 -15.28 29.91
C ARG A 533 8.91 -15.15 30.76
N VAL A 534 8.99 -15.93 31.83
CA VAL A 534 10.29 -16.40 32.32
C VAL A 534 10.78 -17.44 31.31
N PRO A 535 11.94 -17.27 30.65
CA PRO A 535 12.55 -18.35 29.89
C PRO A 535 12.91 -19.49 30.86
N ASP A 536 12.53 -20.72 30.53
CA ASP A 536 13.00 -21.93 31.21
C ASP A 536 14.51 -22.10 31.02
N SER A 537 15.30 -21.34 31.79
CA SER A 537 16.70 -21.63 32.09
C SER A 537 17.21 -20.63 33.13
N VAL A 538 16.96 -20.91 34.41
CA VAL A 538 17.99 -21.07 35.46
C VAL A 538 17.23 -21.61 36.68
N ALA A 539 17.02 -22.93 36.70
CA ALA A 539 16.84 -23.66 37.94
C ALA A 539 18.23 -24.13 38.37
N ASP A 540 18.89 -23.39 39.27
CA ASP A 540 19.34 -23.98 40.53
C ASP A 540 20.05 -22.99 41.47
N SER A 541 19.91 -23.30 42.76
CA SER A 541 20.68 -22.83 43.91
C SER A 541 20.31 -21.48 44.53
N ARG A 542 19.38 -21.51 45.48
CA ARG A 542 19.71 -21.69 46.92
C ARG A 542 18.45 -21.54 47.79
N LEU A 543 18.13 -22.64 48.47
CA LEU A 543 17.29 -22.68 49.66
C LEU A 543 17.97 -21.90 50.80
N ALA A 544 17.25 -20.99 51.46
CA ALA A 544 17.20 -20.87 52.92
C ALA A 544 16.12 -19.86 53.37
N SER A 545 15.01 -20.42 53.88
CA SER A 545 14.19 -19.97 55.03
C SER A 545 13.89 -18.47 55.26
N ASP A 546 12.60 -18.16 55.15
CA ASP A 546 11.82 -17.13 55.89
C ASP A 546 12.06 -17.18 57.43
N PRO A 547 11.77 -16.11 58.24
CA PRO A 547 10.54 -15.30 58.13
C PRO A 547 10.63 -13.78 58.43
N SER A 548 9.62 -13.06 57.95
CA SER A 548 9.20 -11.66 58.27
C SER A 548 8.80 -11.45 59.75
N PRO A 549 8.36 -10.25 60.18
CA PRO A 549 8.83 -8.86 59.94
C PRO A 549 9.03 -8.08 61.27
N SER A 550 9.72 -6.92 61.23
CA SER A 550 9.61 -5.76 62.16
C SER A 550 10.99 -5.18 62.49
N ALA A 551 11.23 -3.92 62.08
CA ALA A 551 11.75 -2.84 62.92
C ALA A 551 12.24 -1.69 62.04
N ALA A 552 11.73 -0.50 62.33
CA ALA A 552 12.23 0.76 61.82
C ALA A 552 13.70 0.97 62.19
N VAL A 553 14.52 1.36 61.22
CA VAL A 553 15.78 2.07 61.45
C VAL A 553 16.00 3.05 60.30
N GLU A 554 15.92 4.34 60.63
CA GLU A 554 16.48 5.44 59.83
C GLU A 554 17.96 5.19 59.55
N ASN A 555 18.42 5.43 58.31
CA ASN A 555 19.67 6.16 58.06
C ASN A 555 19.90 6.38 56.55
N GLY A 556 19.89 7.66 56.18
CA GLY A 556 20.81 8.29 55.21
C GLY A 556 20.96 7.71 53.81
N LEU A 557 20.23 8.27 52.84
CA LEU A 557 20.66 8.27 51.44
C LEU A 557 21.78 9.32 51.24
N PRO A 558 22.86 9.02 50.50
CA PRO A 558 23.85 10.00 50.10
C PRO A 558 23.27 10.94 49.01
N SER A 559 23.44 12.23 49.24
CA SER A 559 23.15 13.33 48.32
C SER A 559 24.00 13.23 47.04
N LEU A 560 23.33 13.20 45.88
CA LEU A 560 23.93 13.48 44.57
C LEU A 560 24.05 14.99 44.36
N PRO A 561 25.03 15.48 43.56
CA PRO A 561 25.37 16.90 43.51
C PRO A 561 24.27 17.72 42.83
N LEU A 562 23.82 18.76 43.55
CA LEU A 562 23.10 19.91 43.01
C LEU A 562 24.09 20.78 42.24
N ASP A 563 24.11 20.62 40.92
CA ASP A 563 24.50 21.67 39.96
C ASP A 563 23.84 21.31 38.61
N ALA A 564 22.51 21.45 38.56
CA ALA A 564 21.79 21.59 37.31
C ALA A 564 21.41 23.07 37.21
N GLU A 565 21.92 23.74 36.17
CA GLU A 565 21.57 25.11 35.85
C GLU A 565 20.04 25.28 35.78
N PRO A 566 19.50 26.45 36.18
CA PRO A 566 18.05 26.67 36.17
C PRO A 566 17.49 26.50 34.76
N PRO A 567 16.23 26.01 34.61
CA PRO A 567 15.59 25.94 33.31
C PRO A 567 15.55 27.34 32.70
N THR A 568 16.04 27.45 31.47
CA THR A 568 15.88 28.66 30.66
C THR A 568 14.40 29.02 30.55
N PRO A 569 14.01 30.29 30.64
CA PRO A 569 12.61 30.70 30.57
C PRO A 569 11.99 30.21 29.25
N ASP A 570 10.73 29.76 29.29
CA ASP A 570 9.91 29.44 28.11
C ASP A 570 10.05 30.58 27.08
N VAL A 571 10.82 30.33 26.02
CA VAL A 571 10.98 31.29 24.93
C VAL A 571 9.77 31.10 24.03
N ASP A 572 8.87 32.09 23.98
CA ASP A 572 7.75 32.10 23.02
C ASP A 572 8.34 32.01 21.59
N PRO A 573 8.17 30.88 20.88
CA PRO A 573 8.77 30.69 19.55
C PRO A 573 8.25 31.71 18.53
N PHE A 574 7.07 32.28 18.75
CA PHE A 574 6.53 33.36 17.93
C PHE A 574 7.28 34.67 18.14
N ALA A 575 7.54 35.03 19.41
CA ALA A 575 8.23 36.27 19.75
C ALA A 575 9.66 36.29 19.18
N GLN A 576 10.37 35.16 19.27
CA GLN A 576 11.71 35.04 18.71
C GLN A 576 11.73 35.21 17.18
N ARG A 577 10.74 34.65 16.49
CA ARG A 577 10.61 34.78 15.03
C ARG A 577 10.20 36.21 14.64
N LEU A 578 9.35 36.85 15.43
CA LEU A 578 8.95 38.23 15.22
C LEU A 578 10.12 39.21 15.42
N GLU A 579 11.04 38.94 16.34
CA GLU A 579 12.27 39.73 16.52
C GLU A 579 13.16 39.73 15.27
N VAL A 580 13.27 38.59 14.58
CA VAL A 580 14.02 38.48 13.30
C VAL A 580 13.42 39.39 12.24
N VAL A 581 12.08 39.42 12.14
CA VAL A 581 11.36 40.31 11.21
C VAL A 581 11.52 41.78 11.64
N ALA A 582 11.42 42.08 12.93
CA ALA A 582 11.53 43.44 13.47
C ALA A 582 12.90 44.08 13.22
N ALA A 583 13.96 43.28 13.10
CA ALA A 583 15.30 43.76 12.79
C ALA A 583 15.42 44.37 11.38
N HIS A 584 14.56 43.96 10.44
CA HIS A 584 14.60 44.39 9.04
C HIS A 584 13.36 45.20 8.62
N TYR A 585 12.20 44.93 9.24
CA TYR A 585 10.90 45.53 8.92
C TYR A 585 10.12 45.89 10.21
N PRO A 586 10.55 46.92 10.96
CA PRO A 586 9.99 47.26 12.27
C PRO A 586 8.50 47.61 12.22
N ASP A 587 8.06 48.37 11.21
CA ASP A 587 6.66 48.78 11.07
C ASP A 587 5.73 47.59 10.73
N PHE A 588 6.24 46.63 9.96
CA PHE A 588 5.51 45.39 9.65
C PHE A 588 5.42 44.49 10.89
N ALA A 589 6.51 44.36 11.65
CA ALA A 589 6.53 43.60 12.89
C ALA A 589 5.61 44.22 13.96
N GLU A 590 5.56 45.56 14.05
CA GLU A 590 4.63 46.27 14.93
C GLU A 590 3.17 45.98 14.55
N SER A 591 2.85 46.00 13.26
CA SER A 591 1.50 45.67 12.76
C SER A 591 1.09 44.23 13.10
N ILE A 592 2.03 43.28 13.06
CA ILE A 592 1.81 41.88 13.49
C ILE A 592 1.56 41.80 15.00
N ALA A 593 2.35 42.52 15.80
CA ALA A 593 2.19 42.56 17.26
C ALA A 593 0.85 43.18 17.69
N GLN A 594 0.45 44.28 17.04
CA GLN A 594 -0.83 44.94 17.30
C GLN A 594 -2.02 44.04 16.95
N ALA A 595 -1.96 43.33 15.81
CA ALA A 595 -2.99 42.39 15.42
C ALA A 595 -3.09 41.18 16.37
N ARG A 596 -1.95 40.69 16.89
CA ARG A 596 -1.93 39.62 17.91
C ARG A 596 -2.65 40.05 19.19
N GLY A 597 -2.52 41.31 19.61
CA GLY A 597 -3.25 41.87 20.76
C GLY A 597 -4.78 41.95 20.56
N LEU A 598 -5.24 42.01 19.30
CA LEU A 598 -6.66 42.06 18.95
C LEU A 598 -7.28 40.67 18.69
N ALA A 599 -6.47 39.61 18.59
CA ALA A 599 -6.91 38.28 18.15
C ALA A 599 -8.07 37.69 18.98
N ALA A 600 -8.05 37.90 20.30
CA ALA A 600 -9.07 37.37 21.20
C ALA A 600 -10.31 38.27 21.35
N THR A 601 -10.18 39.57 21.10
CA THR A 601 -11.22 40.57 21.39
C THR A 601 -11.94 41.06 20.14
N ASN A 602 -11.26 41.13 19.01
CA ASN A 602 -11.81 41.59 17.73
C ASN A 602 -11.05 40.94 16.55
N PRO A 603 -11.31 39.64 16.27
CA PRO A 603 -10.57 38.87 15.27
C PRO A 603 -10.76 39.40 13.84
N GLU A 604 -11.94 39.94 13.52
CA GLU A 604 -12.21 40.57 12.23
C GLU A 604 -11.31 41.78 11.99
N SER A 605 -11.18 42.66 13.00
CA SER A 605 -10.28 43.82 12.89
C SER A 605 -8.82 43.40 12.85
N ALA A 606 -8.43 42.33 13.56
CA ALA A 606 -7.08 41.78 13.50
C ALA A 606 -6.72 41.28 12.09
N LEU A 607 -7.62 40.54 11.42
CA LEU A 607 -7.41 40.05 10.06
C LEU A 607 -7.36 41.19 9.02
N VAL A 608 -8.23 42.18 9.14
CA VAL A 608 -8.18 43.37 8.27
C VAL A 608 -6.87 44.12 8.46
N HIS A 609 -6.36 44.21 9.69
CA HIS A 609 -5.09 44.85 10.00
C HIS A 609 -3.91 44.08 9.39
N LEU A 610 -3.85 42.76 9.55
CA LEU A 610 -2.80 41.91 8.96
C LEU A 610 -2.77 41.96 7.43
N ARG A 611 -3.94 41.99 6.79
CA ARG A 611 -4.04 42.14 5.33
C ARG A 611 -3.48 43.48 4.86
N LYS A 612 -3.79 44.57 5.55
CA LYS A 612 -3.24 45.90 5.21
C LYS A 612 -1.72 45.92 5.39
N ALA A 613 -1.22 45.29 6.44
CA ALA A 613 0.21 45.21 6.70
C ALA A 613 0.96 44.47 5.57
N ILE A 614 0.45 43.31 5.13
CA ILE A 614 1.01 42.60 3.97
C ILE A 614 0.85 43.41 2.68
N GLU A 615 -0.29 44.09 2.49
CA GLU A 615 -0.50 44.88 1.28
C GLU A 615 0.53 46.00 1.15
N GLU A 616 0.89 46.68 2.23
CA GLU A 616 1.90 47.75 2.21
C GLU A 616 3.29 47.20 1.87
N VAL A 617 3.65 46.06 2.44
CA VAL A 617 4.94 45.39 2.20
C VAL A 617 5.06 44.91 0.74
N ILE A 618 4.00 44.29 0.21
CA ILE A 618 3.96 43.85 -1.18
C ILE A 618 3.95 45.05 -2.14
N ARG A 619 3.27 46.13 -1.77
CA ARG A 619 3.24 47.40 -2.52
C ARG A 619 4.63 48.02 -2.62
N GLU A 620 5.41 48.00 -1.53
CA GLU A 620 6.79 48.45 -1.53
C GLU A 620 7.69 47.57 -2.41
N LEU A 621 7.57 46.25 -2.28
CA LEU A 621 8.31 45.29 -3.11
C LEU A 621 8.00 45.48 -4.60
N TYR A 622 6.71 45.65 -4.94
CA TYR A 622 6.23 45.91 -6.30
C TYR A 622 6.86 47.18 -6.90
N ARG A 623 6.91 48.28 -6.13
CA ARG A 623 7.57 49.52 -6.57
C ARG A 623 9.08 49.33 -6.76
N LYS A 624 9.76 48.68 -5.81
CA LYS A 624 11.22 48.52 -5.82
C LYS A 624 11.69 47.55 -6.92
N ARG A 625 10.97 46.44 -7.16
CA ARG A 625 11.37 45.40 -8.13
C ARG A 625 10.93 45.72 -9.56
N LEU A 626 9.70 46.21 -9.74
CA LEU A 626 9.13 46.43 -11.06
C LEU A 626 9.18 47.90 -11.52
N GLY A 627 9.52 48.85 -10.64
CA GLY A 627 9.59 50.28 -10.97
C GLY A 627 8.25 50.91 -11.35
N LYS A 628 7.13 50.25 -11.03
CA LYS A 628 5.76 50.67 -11.36
C LYS A 628 5.09 51.31 -10.16
N ASP A 629 4.18 52.27 -10.40
CA ASP A 629 3.30 52.74 -9.33
C ASP A 629 2.24 51.67 -9.01
N ALA A 630 1.96 51.53 -7.73
CA ALA A 630 0.99 50.59 -7.17
C ALA A 630 -0.37 51.26 -6.87
N TRP A 631 -0.55 52.52 -7.26
CA TRP A 631 -1.80 53.24 -7.07
C TRP A 631 -2.92 52.60 -7.88
N GLY A 632 -4.00 52.17 -7.20
CA GLY A 632 -5.15 51.51 -7.83
C GLY A 632 -4.95 50.04 -8.21
N VAL A 633 -3.78 49.45 -7.99
CA VAL A 633 -3.51 48.02 -8.25
C VAL A 633 -3.90 47.19 -7.02
N SER A 634 -4.64 46.10 -7.23
CA SER A 634 -5.06 45.24 -6.12
C SER A 634 -3.89 44.41 -5.59
N LEU A 635 -3.97 43.96 -4.32
CA LEU A 635 -2.98 43.03 -3.76
C LEU A 635 -2.85 41.75 -4.62
N PHE A 636 -3.94 41.28 -5.23
CA PHE A 636 -3.89 40.14 -6.14
C PHE A 636 -3.03 40.41 -7.37
N ASP A 637 -3.28 41.53 -8.03
CA ASP A 637 -2.59 41.87 -9.29
C ASP A 637 -1.12 42.18 -9.04
N MET A 638 -0.79 42.85 -7.93
CA MET A 638 0.61 43.06 -7.52
C MET A 638 1.33 41.73 -7.25
N THR A 639 0.69 40.80 -6.54
CA THR A 639 1.26 39.48 -6.25
C THR A 639 1.49 38.69 -7.55
N ARG A 640 0.49 38.66 -8.45
CA ARG A 640 0.58 37.95 -9.73
C ARG A 640 1.67 38.51 -10.64
N GLU A 641 1.79 39.84 -10.74
CA GLU A 641 2.84 40.45 -11.56
C GLU A 641 4.24 40.23 -10.98
N LEU A 642 4.39 40.23 -9.65
CA LEU A 642 5.67 39.89 -9.01
C LEU A 642 6.04 38.41 -9.21
N GLU A 643 5.05 37.51 -9.18
CA GLU A 643 5.20 36.09 -9.51
C GLU A 643 5.64 35.89 -10.96
N ASP A 644 4.96 36.54 -11.92
CA ASP A 644 5.28 36.47 -13.36
C ASP A 644 6.73 36.91 -13.65
N ASN A 645 7.26 37.87 -12.87
CA ASN A 645 8.64 38.37 -12.98
C ASN A 645 9.65 37.61 -12.10
N ARG A 646 9.20 36.60 -11.34
CA ARG A 646 10.02 35.82 -10.38
C ARG A 646 10.63 36.66 -9.26
N ASP A 647 10.01 37.78 -8.91
CA ASP A 647 10.39 38.68 -7.83
C ASP A 647 9.70 38.35 -6.49
N LEU A 648 8.69 37.48 -6.53
CA LEU A 648 8.05 36.86 -5.36
C LEU A 648 8.16 35.34 -5.48
N SER A 649 8.63 34.68 -4.43
CA SER A 649 8.89 33.24 -4.44
C SER A 649 7.60 32.42 -4.31
N ASP A 650 7.54 31.29 -5.03
CA ASP A 650 6.52 30.25 -4.90
C ASP A 650 6.30 29.78 -3.44
N VAL A 651 7.30 29.95 -2.57
CA VAL A 651 7.21 29.62 -1.14
C VAL A 651 6.40 30.65 -0.33
N VAL A 652 6.32 31.91 -0.79
CA VAL A 652 5.70 33.03 -0.04
C VAL A 652 4.33 33.43 -0.59
N ILE A 653 4.10 33.20 -1.88
CA ILE A 653 2.83 33.45 -2.57
C ILE A 653 1.63 32.85 -1.80
N PRO A 654 1.66 31.59 -1.33
CA PRO A 654 0.55 31.01 -0.55
C PRO A 654 0.27 31.74 0.76
N HIS A 655 1.30 32.27 1.43
CA HIS A 655 1.16 33.03 2.68
C HIS A 655 0.50 34.39 2.44
N VAL A 656 0.88 35.11 1.38
CA VAL A 656 0.23 36.36 0.96
C VAL A 656 -1.24 36.12 0.60
N HIS A 657 -1.53 35.03 -0.12
CA HIS A 657 -2.91 34.64 -0.44
C HIS A 657 -3.73 34.27 0.78
N THR A 658 -3.15 33.55 1.74
CA THR A 658 -3.80 33.17 3.00
C THR A 658 -4.26 34.41 3.77
N VAL A 659 -3.37 35.37 4.00
CA VAL A 659 -3.70 36.60 4.74
C VAL A 659 -4.68 37.48 3.96
N ARG A 660 -4.55 37.58 2.64
CA ARG A 660 -5.51 38.32 1.81
C ARG A 660 -6.91 37.73 1.90
N SER A 661 -7.02 36.40 1.88
CA SER A 661 -8.31 35.69 1.85
C SER A 661 -9.00 35.77 3.22
N LEU A 662 -8.25 35.54 4.31
CA LEU A 662 -8.74 35.68 5.68
C LEU A 662 -9.07 37.15 6.03
N GLY A 663 -8.28 38.11 5.54
CA GLY A 663 -8.53 39.55 5.72
C GLY A 663 -9.62 40.13 4.83
N ASN A 664 -10.30 39.32 4.01
CA ASN A 664 -11.46 39.76 3.22
C ASN A 664 -12.77 39.39 3.95
N VAL A 665 -12.92 39.94 5.15
CA VAL A 665 -13.96 39.54 6.12
C VAL A 665 -15.38 39.61 5.54
N GLY A 666 -15.64 40.55 4.62
CA GLY A 666 -16.94 40.70 3.94
C GLY A 666 -17.25 39.67 2.84
N ALA A 667 -16.31 38.77 2.51
CA ALA A 667 -16.50 37.69 1.54
C ALA A 667 -16.75 36.32 2.20
N HIS A 668 -16.73 36.23 3.53
CA HIS A 668 -17.12 35.01 4.23
C HIS A 668 -18.66 34.82 4.14
N PRO A 669 -19.15 33.58 3.94
CA PRO A 669 -20.59 33.29 3.91
C PRO A 669 -21.25 33.75 5.22
N GLY A 670 -22.43 34.38 5.14
CA GLY A 670 -23.06 35.18 6.20
C GLY A 670 -23.33 34.53 7.57
N ASP A 671 -22.92 33.28 7.80
CA ASP A 671 -23.04 32.57 9.08
C ASP A 671 -21.69 32.06 9.65
N ALA A 672 -20.57 32.16 8.91
CA ALA A 672 -19.25 31.77 9.39
C ALA A 672 -18.56 32.93 10.11
N LYS A 673 -18.58 32.92 11.45
CA LYS A 673 -17.85 33.93 12.25
C LYS A 673 -16.35 33.65 12.21
N VAL A 674 -15.58 34.67 11.86
CA VAL A 674 -14.12 34.68 11.99
C VAL A 674 -13.72 34.39 13.43
N THR A 675 -12.75 33.49 13.62
CA THR A 675 -12.29 33.02 14.93
C THR A 675 -10.89 33.53 15.27
N ALA A 676 -10.49 33.44 16.54
CA ALA A 676 -9.11 33.70 16.97
C ALA A 676 -8.10 32.73 16.31
N HIS A 677 -8.56 31.54 15.90
CA HIS A 677 -7.73 30.58 15.17
C HIS A 677 -7.40 31.06 13.75
N ASP A 678 -8.35 31.69 13.07
CA ASP A 678 -8.12 32.31 11.75
C ASP A 678 -7.08 33.44 11.84
N VAL A 679 -7.11 34.21 12.93
CA VAL A 679 -6.09 35.24 13.22
C VAL A 679 -4.72 34.61 13.43
N GLU A 680 -4.63 33.50 14.16
CA GLU A 680 -3.36 32.79 14.38
C GLU A 680 -2.76 32.27 13.07
N ILE A 681 -3.58 31.71 12.17
CA ILE A 681 -3.13 31.28 10.84
C ILE A 681 -2.57 32.48 10.04
N ALA A 682 -3.27 33.63 10.08
CA ALA A 682 -2.81 34.83 9.40
C ALA A 682 -1.52 35.42 10.02
N LEU A 683 -1.37 35.37 11.35
CA LEU A 683 -0.15 35.81 12.05
C LEU A 683 1.06 34.96 11.64
N GLN A 684 0.92 33.63 11.60
CA GLN A 684 1.99 32.73 11.16
C GLN A 684 2.38 32.97 9.70
N ALA A 685 1.40 33.22 8.83
CA ALA A 685 1.64 33.55 7.44
C ALA A 685 2.37 34.90 7.28
N CYS A 686 2.00 35.94 8.05
CA CYS A 686 2.71 37.22 8.04
C CYS A 686 4.18 37.08 8.52
N ILE A 687 4.43 36.29 9.56
CA ILE A 687 5.81 36.03 10.00
C ILE A 687 6.61 35.35 8.90
N ARG A 688 6.05 34.35 8.20
CA ARG A 688 6.73 33.67 7.10
C ARG A 688 7.09 34.62 5.96
N VAL A 689 6.20 35.55 5.62
CA VAL A 689 6.46 36.60 4.63
C VAL A 689 7.60 37.50 5.12
N GLY A 690 7.59 37.92 6.39
CA GLY A 690 8.63 38.76 6.99
C GLY A 690 10.01 38.08 7.06
N GLU A 691 10.05 36.79 7.39
CA GLU A 691 11.29 35.98 7.41
C GLU A 691 11.90 35.91 6.01
N TRP A 692 11.09 35.59 5.00
CA TRP A 692 11.58 35.54 3.62
C TRP A 692 12.08 36.89 3.12
N LEU A 693 11.39 37.99 3.45
CA LEU A 693 11.84 39.34 3.10
C LEU A 693 13.21 39.66 3.74
N SER A 694 13.42 39.20 4.97
CA SER A 694 14.68 39.40 5.70
C SER A 694 15.84 38.61 5.07
N ASP A 695 15.54 37.51 4.37
CA ASP A 695 16.53 36.66 3.70
C ASP A 695 16.89 37.14 2.27
N LEU A 696 16.23 38.17 1.74
CA LEU A 696 16.51 38.68 0.40
C LEU A 696 17.85 39.44 0.33
N PRO A 697 18.77 39.07 -0.58
CA PRO A 697 20.03 39.79 -0.75
C PRO A 697 19.76 41.21 -1.25
N GLY A 698 20.12 42.20 -0.42
CA GLY A 698 20.03 43.63 -0.74
C GLY A 698 19.11 44.45 0.16
N GLY A 699 18.29 43.83 1.02
CA GLY A 699 17.37 44.52 1.93
C GLY A 699 16.26 45.31 1.21
N VAL A 700 14.99 45.06 1.55
CA VAL A 700 13.89 45.93 1.10
C VAL A 700 13.67 47.07 2.10
N ALA A 701 14.63 47.37 2.99
CA ALA A 701 14.58 48.51 3.90
C ALA A 701 14.67 49.85 3.16
#